data_AF-A0A8X6L1T8-F1
#
_entry.id   AF-A0A8X6L1T8-F1
#
_cell.length_a   1.000
_cell.length_b   1.000
_cell.length_c   1.000
_cell.angle_alpha   90.00
_cell.angle_beta   90.00
_cell.angle_gamma   90.00
#
_symmetry.space_group_name_H-M   'P 1'
#
loop_
_entity.id
_entity.type
_entity.pdbx_description
1 polymer ?
#
loop_
_entity_poly.entity_id
_entity_poly.type
_entity_poly.pdbx_seq_one_letter_code
_entity_poly.pdbx_strand_id
1 'polypeptide(L)'
;MKVMSEVRKGLNSGISMKCEMCNFQEIIWTEDPHNEKMPVNTAAVSGIMKIGGGFANLEEFLSTLDIPPLSSKTYQKEHNTIATAWEKVAEREMYSAAMEEKQLAVQAGEIGPDGFPTLTVVVDGCWAKRSYRNNYSSLSGAAAIVGFRTKKVIYMGVRNRYCMVCSRAAAANEQAGRHCCSKNWHGSSSSMEANIIQEGFMNSVAMYGIKYTKIIGDGDSNVYKTILDSRPYDALQVEKLECKNHLFRNFCLKLKDLVKDSKVGPIILRKCLGKNILRLRKFIFSVIASIAKNKNLNNYSILQKQILNAPYHIFGDHTKCLDCLCDDDKKEKNWIPDLLESGLMYKVMHVVSNLADNSKSLLFSANNNCVEQFNSIVAKFIGGKRINFCLRGSYLARCSGAVISHNARSFMSSVHKNMYNTSPGNFVKSIERKRENDILRRKRKTSRRRCRKSLFLDKKSNKNYGVSAQKPDLSESTFSQKKEWLLSTLRLSDEEMKDIERKTINQRTSPLWKEERRKRLTASDFGAICKKLPHTSCEGIIKKKLYSHFRSSAMEYGESHEGEALKSLENALGLKIRPCGLFIHPKLQYLAATPDGLVDDGIVEVKCPASCQDITPNQAISLKKFLFWKIDRFGQIHVNTNHDYFYQVQGQLQVTEKEYCFFVMWTKKGCKMEKIFRDNDFWRDKMLKKLEPFYFSCLLPELTDPRYPRSMPIRNPASILEAQEIKKKGKTL
;
A
#
# COMPACT_ATOMS: atom_id res chain seq x y z
N MET A 1 59.75 -9.15 46.59
CA MET A 1 59.13 -7.98 45.95
C MET A 1 57.87 -7.61 46.73
N LYS A 2 57.73 -6.35 47.12
CA LYS A 2 56.59 -5.80 47.87
C LYS A 2 55.58 -5.16 46.91
N VAL A 3 54.30 -5.46 47.07
CA VAL A 3 53.23 -4.79 46.33
C VAL A 3 53.04 -3.38 46.89
N MET A 4 53.11 -2.37 46.03
CA MET A 4 53.01 -0.97 46.40
C MET A 4 51.61 -0.42 46.17
N SER A 5 51.04 -0.66 44.99
CA SER A 5 49.73 -0.16 44.58
C SER A 5 49.20 -0.89 43.36
N GLU A 6 47.90 -0.76 43.10
CA GLU A 6 47.26 -1.17 41.86
C GLU A 6 46.99 0.06 40.97
N VAL A 7 47.43 0.01 39.71
CA VAL A 7 47.14 1.01 38.67
C VAL A 7 46.08 0.42 37.73
N ARG A 8 44.91 1.05 37.66
CA ARG A 8 43.79 0.54 36.85
C ARG A 8 43.58 1.33 35.56
N LYS A 9 43.52 0.62 34.43
CA LYS A 9 43.16 1.14 33.11
C LYS A 9 41.93 0.43 32.59
N GLY A 10 40.78 0.74 33.20
CA GLY A 10 39.52 0.05 32.91
C GLY A 10 39.50 -1.33 33.53
N LEU A 11 39.42 -2.37 32.69
CA LEU A 11 39.49 -3.79 33.07
C LEU A 11 40.92 -4.35 33.08
N ASN A 12 41.91 -3.62 32.55
CA ASN A 12 43.31 -4.01 32.69
C ASN A 12 43.88 -3.38 33.98
N SER A 13 44.44 -4.22 34.85
CA SER A 13 45.07 -3.83 36.11
C SER A 13 46.58 -4.04 36.03
N GLY A 14 47.35 -3.10 36.57
CA GLY A 14 48.80 -3.18 36.72
C GLY A 14 49.15 -3.20 38.20
N ILE A 15 49.88 -4.21 38.64
CA ILE A 15 50.35 -4.32 40.03
C ILE A 15 51.75 -3.73 40.09
N SER A 16 51.90 -2.59 40.77
CA SER A 16 53.20 -1.98 40.99
C SER A 16 53.93 -2.75 42.10
N MET A 17 55.07 -3.33 41.77
CA MET A 17 55.92 -4.09 42.69
C MET A 17 57.26 -3.38 42.87
N LYS A 18 57.80 -3.42 44.09
CA LYS A 18 59.12 -2.90 44.42
C LYS A 18 59.98 -3.99 45.04
N CYS A 19 61.21 -4.18 44.56
CA CYS A 19 62.18 -5.08 45.16
C CYS A 19 62.67 -4.48 46.49
N GLU A 20 62.61 -5.27 47.57
CA GLU A 20 63.05 -4.81 48.90
C GLU A 20 64.58 -4.77 49.03
N MET A 21 65.30 -5.54 48.20
CA MET A 21 66.77 -5.62 48.25
C MET A 21 67.44 -4.51 47.41
N CYS A 22 66.96 -4.25 46.19
CA CYS A 22 67.59 -3.31 45.26
C CYS A 22 66.74 -2.09 44.91
N ASN A 23 65.57 -1.90 45.54
CA ASN A 23 64.62 -0.83 45.28
C ASN A 23 64.06 -0.74 43.84
N PHE A 24 64.37 -1.69 42.95
CA PHE A 24 63.84 -1.77 41.60
C PHE A 24 62.31 -1.81 41.60
N GLN A 25 61.67 -1.03 40.74
CA GLN A 25 60.21 -0.93 40.64
C GLN A 25 59.73 -1.31 39.23
N GLU A 26 58.73 -2.18 39.17
CA GLU A 26 58.12 -2.63 37.92
C GLU A 26 56.60 -2.74 38.08
N ILE A 27 55.87 -2.54 36.99
CA ILE A 27 54.42 -2.75 36.96
C ILE A 27 54.13 -3.99 36.13
N ILE A 28 53.58 -5.02 36.80
CA ILE A 28 53.15 -6.24 36.13
C ILE A 28 51.68 -6.08 35.75
N TRP A 29 51.40 -6.09 34.45
CA TRP A 29 50.04 -5.96 33.93
C TRP A 29 49.33 -7.30 33.85
N THR A 30 48.03 -7.32 34.18
CA THR A 30 47.15 -8.49 33.98
C THR A 30 47.01 -8.87 32.51
N GLU A 31 47.19 -7.90 31.62
CA GLU A 31 47.29 -8.10 30.18
C GLU A 31 48.45 -7.26 29.65
N ASP A 32 49.34 -7.90 28.89
CA ASP A 32 50.48 -7.25 28.24
C ASP A 32 50.02 -6.10 27.31
N PRO A 33 50.42 -4.85 27.58
CA PRO A 33 50.09 -3.70 26.75
C PRO A 33 50.57 -3.80 25.29
N HIS A 34 51.55 -4.66 25.00
CA HIS A 34 52.13 -4.89 23.68
C HIS A 34 51.58 -6.13 22.97
N ASN A 35 50.60 -6.81 23.56
CA ASN A 35 50.00 -8.02 22.98
C ASN A 35 49.31 -7.73 21.64
N GLU A 36 49.55 -8.59 20.65
CA GLU A 36 48.92 -8.52 19.32
C GLU A 36 47.45 -9.00 19.31
N LYS A 37 46.90 -9.39 20.46
CA LYS A 37 45.51 -9.86 20.62
C LYS A 37 44.59 -8.72 21.05
N MET A 38 43.28 -8.92 20.84
CA MET A 38 42.26 -7.95 21.24
C MET A 38 42.32 -7.66 22.76
N PRO A 39 42.61 -6.42 23.19
CA PRO A 39 42.73 -6.06 24.60
C PRO A 39 41.41 -6.27 25.36
N VAL A 40 41.49 -6.52 26.67
CA VAL A 40 40.36 -6.85 27.55
C VAL A 40 39.25 -5.80 27.51
N ASN A 41 39.61 -4.51 27.45
CA ASN A 41 38.64 -3.41 27.35
C ASN A 41 37.87 -3.48 26.02
N THR A 42 38.58 -3.64 24.91
CA THR A 42 37.98 -3.79 23.57
C THR A 42 37.16 -5.09 23.50
N ALA A 43 37.63 -6.17 24.11
CA ALA A 43 36.95 -7.46 24.16
C ALA A 43 35.61 -7.36 24.92
N ALA A 44 35.60 -6.71 26.08
CA ALA A 44 34.40 -6.49 26.87
C ALA A 44 33.37 -5.63 26.13
N VAL A 45 33.81 -4.52 25.50
CA VAL A 45 32.93 -3.64 24.73
C VAL A 45 32.39 -4.35 23.47
N SER A 46 33.23 -5.12 22.77
CA SER A 46 32.81 -5.92 21.61
C SER A 46 31.79 -7.00 22.01
N GLY A 47 32.04 -7.66 23.15
CA GLY A 47 31.14 -8.66 23.73
C GLY A 47 29.75 -8.10 24.04
N ILE A 48 29.66 -6.99 24.79
CA ILE A 48 28.38 -6.37 25.14
C ILE A 48 27.64 -5.86 23.90
N MET A 49 28.34 -5.28 22.92
CA MET A 49 27.74 -4.84 21.67
C MET A 49 27.16 -6.01 20.87
N LYS A 50 27.85 -7.15 20.80
CA LYS A 50 27.42 -8.36 20.07
C LYS A 50 26.12 -8.97 20.63
N ILE A 51 25.88 -8.81 21.94
CA ILE A 51 24.64 -9.27 22.57
C ILE A 51 23.53 -8.21 22.56
N GLY A 52 23.82 -7.01 22.05
CA GLY A 52 22.85 -5.92 21.90
C GLY A 52 22.76 -4.98 23.10
N GLY A 53 23.66 -5.10 24.07
CA GLY A 53 23.75 -4.21 25.24
C GLY A 53 24.55 -2.93 24.96
N GLY A 54 24.48 -1.98 25.87
CA GLY A 54 25.25 -0.73 25.87
C GLY A 54 26.12 -0.56 27.13
N PHE A 55 26.57 0.68 27.38
CA PHE A 55 27.38 1.03 28.54
C PHE A 55 26.73 0.61 29.87
N ALA A 56 25.48 1.03 30.11
CA ALA A 56 24.76 0.72 31.34
C ALA A 56 24.62 -0.80 31.59
N ASN A 57 24.44 -1.59 30.54
CA ASN A 57 24.34 -3.05 30.68
C ASN A 57 25.69 -3.68 31.04
N LEU A 58 26.80 -3.13 30.53
CA LEU A 58 28.13 -3.61 30.89
C LEU A 58 28.47 -3.19 32.33
N GLU A 59 28.12 -1.97 32.71
CA GLU A 59 28.30 -1.46 34.08
C GLU A 59 27.55 -2.31 35.11
N GLU A 60 26.27 -2.59 34.85
CA GLU A 60 25.45 -3.46 35.71
C GLU A 60 26.01 -4.89 35.79
N PHE A 61 26.41 -5.47 34.65
CA PHE A 61 26.98 -6.81 34.59
C PHE A 61 28.30 -6.92 35.38
N LEU A 62 29.20 -5.94 35.22
CA LEU A 62 30.47 -5.93 35.94
C LEU A 62 30.28 -5.68 37.44
N SER A 63 29.36 -4.78 37.80
CA SER A 63 29.04 -4.50 39.21
C SER A 63 28.46 -5.75 39.91
N THR A 64 27.67 -6.56 39.21
CA THR A 64 27.15 -7.83 39.74
C THR A 64 28.24 -8.87 40.00
N LEU A 65 29.38 -8.76 39.29
CA LEU A 65 30.54 -9.62 39.48
C LEU A 65 31.54 -9.04 40.49
N ASP A 66 31.21 -7.91 41.15
CA ASP A 66 32.14 -7.12 41.97
C ASP A 66 33.42 -6.70 41.22
N ILE A 67 33.33 -6.57 39.89
CA ILE A 67 34.40 -6.05 39.04
C ILE A 67 34.14 -4.57 38.80
N PRO A 68 35.07 -3.65 39.13
CA PRO A 68 34.73 -2.24 39.01
C PRO A 68 34.65 -1.81 37.53
N PRO A 69 33.61 -1.05 37.14
CA PRO A 69 33.25 -0.84 35.75
C PRO A 69 34.20 0.09 34.98
N LEU A 70 34.11 0.04 33.66
CA LEU A 70 34.78 0.99 32.76
C LEU A 70 34.23 2.40 32.95
N SER A 71 35.08 3.42 32.83
CA SER A 71 34.59 4.79 32.72
C SER A 71 33.82 5.00 31.42
N SER A 72 32.83 5.90 31.41
CA SER A 72 32.07 6.26 30.20
C SER A 72 32.98 6.75 29.06
N LYS A 73 34.06 7.47 29.40
CA LYS A 73 35.07 7.95 28.43
C LYS A 73 35.81 6.78 27.78
N THR A 74 36.29 5.83 28.58
CA THR A 74 36.99 4.64 28.09
C THR A 74 36.07 3.78 27.23
N TYR A 75 34.83 3.54 27.68
CA TYR A 75 33.83 2.82 26.91
C TYR A 75 33.58 3.46 25.54
N GLN A 76 33.40 4.78 25.48
CA GLN A 76 33.13 5.47 24.23
C GLN A 76 34.31 5.42 23.26
N LYS A 77 35.55 5.46 23.78
CA LYS A 77 36.77 5.30 22.98
C LYS A 77 36.80 3.91 22.32
N GLU A 78 36.66 2.85 23.12
CA GLU A 78 36.65 1.47 22.62
C GLU A 78 35.45 1.20 21.69
N HIS A 79 34.28 1.75 22.01
CA HIS A 79 33.08 1.68 21.16
C HIS A 79 33.34 2.26 19.77
N ASN A 80 34.02 3.40 19.66
CA ASN A 80 34.33 4.03 18.38
C ASN A 80 35.35 3.20 17.56
N THR A 81 36.36 2.63 18.23
CA THR A 81 37.32 1.72 17.59
C THR A 81 36.61 0.50 17.00
N ILE A 82 35.73 -0.13 17.78
CA ILE A 82 34.96 -1.30 17.36
C ILE A 82 33.94 -0.95 16.29
N ALA A 83 33.27 0.20 16.38
CA ALA A 83 32.32 0.69 15.39
C ALA A 83 32.98 0.80 14.01
N THR A 84 34.15 1.46 13.96
CA THR A 84 34.93 1.62 12.73
C THR A 84 35.36 0.26 12.14
N ALA A 85 35.77 -0.68 13.00
CA ALA A 85 36.11 -2.03 12.57
C ALA A 85 34.90 -2.79 12.02
N TRP A 86 33.74 -2.73 12.70
CA TRP A 86 32.53 -3.40 12.25
C TRP A 86 32.02 -2.84 10.92
N GLU A 87 32.13 -1.53 10.69
CA GLU A 87 31.79 -0.90 9.41
C GLU A 87 32.67 -1.45 8.27
N LYS A 88 34.00 -1.44 8.45
CA LYS A 88 34.94 -1.99 7.44
C LYS A 88 34.73 -3.48 7.16
N VAL A 89 34.46 -4.27 8.20
CA VAL A 89 34.19 -5.72 8.01
C VAL A 89 32.87 -5.92 7.30
N ALA A 90 31.82 -5.17 7.66
CA ALA A 90 30.53 -5.27 6.98
C ALA A 90 30.64 -4.92 5.50
N GLU A 91 31.40 -3.88 5.13
CA GLU A 91 31.65 -3.52 3.73
C GLU A 91 32.32 -4.67 2.95
N ARG A 92 33.36 -5.30 3.51
CA ARG A 92 34.04 -6.45 2.88
C ARG A 92 33.10 -7.67 2.74
N GLU A 93 32.29 -7.95 3.75
CA GLU A 93 31.32 -9.05 3.72
C GLU A 93 30.20 -8.79 2.71
N MET A 94 29.73 -7.55 2.57
CA MET A 94 28.74 -7.17 1.55
C MET A 94 29.33 -7.25 0.14
N TYR A 95 30.56 -6.77 -0.06
CA TYR A 95 31.26 -6.87 -1.34
C TYR A 95 31.44 -8.34 -1.75
N SER A 96 31.91 -9.19 -0.84
CA SER A 96 32.08 -10.63 -1.11
C SER A 96 30.74 -11.31 -1.44
N ALA A 97 29.66 -10.95 -0.73
CA ALA A 97 28.32 -11.45 -1.03
C ALA A 97 27.80 -10.99 -2.42
N ALA A 98 28.07 -9.74 -2.81
CA ALA A 98 27.70 -9.22 -4.11
C ALA A 98 28.45 -9.94 -5.25
N MET A 99 29.74 -10.23 -5.06
CA MET A 99 30.54 -10.98 -6.04
C MET A 99 30.08 -12.43 -6.18
N GLU A 100 29.72 -13.10 -5.08
CA GLU A 100 29.16 -14.46 -5.12
C GLU A 100 27.83 -14.49 -5.88
N GLU A 101 26.92 -13.55 -5.63
CA GLU A 101 25.64 -13.44 -6.34
C GLU A 101 25.86 -13.12 -7.84
N LYS A 102 26.82 -12.24 -8.15
CA LYS A 102 27.26 -11.92 -9.53
C LYS A 102 27.75 -13.16 -10.27
N GLN A 103 28.62 -13.95 -9.64
CA GLN A 103 29.16 -15.18 -10.23
C GLN A 103 28.04 -16.18 -10.53
N LEU A 104 27.11 -16.37 -9.60
CA LEU A 104 25.94 -17.25 -9.82
C LEU A 104 25.08 -16.76 -10.99
N ALA A 105 24.88 -15.44 -11.12
CA ALA A 105 24.10 -14.87 -12.23
C ALA A 105 24.76 -15.11 -13.59
N VAL A 106 26.08 -14.94 -13.68
CA VAL A 106 26.86 -15.26 -14.88
C VAL A 106 26.75 -16.74 -15.23
N GLN A 107 26.88 -17.64 -14.25
CA GLN A 107 26.72 -19.09 -14.46
C GLN A 107 25.32 -19.49 -14.95
N ALA A 108 24.31 -18.70 -14.60
CA ALA A 108 22.93 -18.91 -15.05
C ALA A 108 22.63 -18.25 -16.40
N GLY A 109 23.61 -17.57 -17.03
CA GLY A 109 23.41 -16.84 -18.29
C GLY A 109 22.57 -15.57 -18.15
N GLU A 110 22.42 -15.02 -16.94
CA GLU A 110 21.60 -13.83 -16.67
C GLU A 110 22.40 -12.53 -16.94
N ILE A 111 22.82 -12.33 -18.19
CA ILE A 111 23.59 -11.16 -18.63
C ILE A 111 22.69 -10.24 -19.44
N GLY A 112 22.71 -8.94 -19.11
CA GLY A 112 21.95 -7.92 -19.84
C GLY A 112 22.51 -7.69 -21.24
N PRO A 113 21.74 -7.05 -22.14
CA PRO A 113 22.19 -6.72 -23.50
C PRO A 113 23.46 -5.85 -23.55
N ASP A 114 23.73 -5.15 -22.45
CA ASP A 114 24.87 -4.26 -22.21
C ASP A 114 26.08 -4.96 -21.57
N GLY A 115 26.02 -6.29 -21.41
CA GLY A 115 27.11 -7.10 -20.84
C GLY A 115 27.15 -7.12 -19.31
N PHE A 116 26.27 -6.40 -18.60
CA PHE A 116 26.24 -6.41 -17.15
C PHE A 116 25.43 -7.60 -16.60
N PRO A 117 25.93 -8.34 -15.59
CA PRO A 117 25.15 -9.35 -14.90
C PRO A 117 23.92 -8.75 -14.22
N THR A 118 22.79 -9.41 -14.39
CA THR A 118 21.48 -8.97 -13.88
C THR A 118 21.05 -9.76 -12.66
N LEU A 119 20.64 -9.07 -11.60
CA LEU A 119 20.27 -9.72 -10.34
C LEU A 119 18.82 -9.44 -9.94
N THR A 120 18.22 -10.44 -9.32
CA THR A 120 17.00 -10.27 -8.52
C THR A 120 17.41 -10.00 -7.07
N VAL A 121 16.82 -8.96 -6.47
CA VAL A 121 17.12 -8.56 -5.10
C VAL A 121 15.87 -8.49 -4.23
N VAL A 122 16.05 -8.71 -2.94
CA VAL A 122 15.02 -8.55 -1.91
C VAL A 122 15.35 -7.34 -1.07
N VAL A 123 14.38 -6.45 -0.88
CA VAL A 123 14.57 -5.20 -0.11
C VAL A 123 13.55 -5.06 1.00
N ASP A 124 13.98 -4.46 2.11
CA ASP A 124 13.10 -4.02 3.20
C ASP A 124 13.85 -3.03 4.11
N GLY A 125 13.09 -2.16 4.77
CA GLY A 125 13.55 -1.20 5.75
C GLY A 125 13.33 -1.65 7.19
N CYS A 126 14.17 -1.17 8.10
CA CYS A 126 13.96 -1.29 9.53
C CYS A 126 14.23 0.02 10.27
N TRP A 127 13.49 0.24 11.35
CA TRP A 127 13.60 1.43 12.18
C TRP A 127 14.09 1.09 13.58
N ALA A 128 14.87 2.01 14.14
CA ALA A 128 15.44 1.90 15.48
C ALA A 128 14.35 1.87 16.57
N LYS A 129 13.27 2.63 16.38
CA LYS A 129 12.05 2.58 17.20
C LYS A 129 10.99 1.75 16.46
N ARG A 130 10.12 1.07 17.22
CA ARG A 130 8.90 0.50 16.61
C ARG A 130 8.04 1.63 16.06
N SER A 131 7.91 1.68 14.74
CA SER A 131 6.87 2.46 14.08
C SER A 131 5.54 1.71 14.29
N TYR A 132 4.63 2.35 15.01
CA TYR A 132 3.22 1.98 14.94
C TYR A 132 2.63 2.71 13.74
N ARG A 133 1.67 2.10 13.02
CA ARG A 133 1.16 2.56 11.71
C ARG A 133 1.01 4.08 11.54
N ASN A 134 0.74 4.88 12.58
CA ASN A 134 0.57 6.34 12.48
C ASN A 134 1.71 7.20 13.07
N ASN A 135 2.73 6.60 13.69
CA ASN A 135 3.81 7.32 14.37
C ASN A 135 5.18 6.90 13.81
N TYR A 136 5.53 7.45 12.65
CA TYR A 136 6.86 7.34 12.04
C TYR A 136 7.77 8.45 12.58
N SER A 137 8.13 8.35 13.86
CA SER A 137 9.01 9.31 14.55
C SER A 137 10.43 8.77 14.80
N SER A 138 10.81 7.64 14.17
CA SER A 138 12.14 7.07 14.40
C SER A 138 13.23 8.05 13.95
N LEU A 139 14.18 8.34 14.84
CA LEU A 139 15.30 9.23 14.54
C LEU A 139 16.25 8.62 13.53
N SER A 140 16.37 7.29 13.54
CA SER A 140 17.19 6.54 12.59
C SER A 140 16.43 5.38 11.96
N GLY A 141 16.79 5.06 10.73
CA GLY A 141 16.34 3.90 9.98
C GLY A 141 17.47 3.34 9.12
N ALA A 142 17.39 2.05 8.83
CA ALA A 142 18.29 1.34 7.95
C ALA A 142 17.48 0.59 6.90
N ALA A 143 18.04 0.35 5.73
CA ALA A 143 17.43 -0.52 4.74
C ALA A 143 18.51 -1.37 4.08
N ALA A 144 18.14 -2.58 3.68
CA ALA A 144 19.07 -3.55 3.11
C ALA A 144 18.58 -4.05 1.76
N ILE A 145 19.54 -4.28 0.87
CA ILE A 145 19.38 -5.03 -0.37
C ILE A 145 20.04 -6.39 -0.13
N VAL A 146 19.29 -7.46 -0.36
CA VAL A 146 19.69 -8.85 -0.13
C VAL A 146 19.64 -9.61 -1.44
N GLY A 147 20.71 -10.35 -1.76
CA GLY A 147 20.77 -11.21 -2.95
C GLY A 147 19.69 -12.30 -2.90
N PHE A 148 18.96 -12.51 -4.01
CA PHE A 148 17.86 -13.46 -4.01
C PHE A 148 18.34 -14.92 -3.94
N ARG A 149 19.52 -15.28 -4.42
CA ARG A 149 20.03 -16.66 -4.42
C ARG A 149 20.81 -16.96 -3.14
N THR A 150 21.81 -16.14 -2.84
CA THR A 150 22.68 -16.31 -1.65
C THR A 150 21.97 -16.00 -0.34
N LYS A 151 20.90 -15.18 -0.37
CA LYS A 151 20.20 -14.64 0.81
C LYS A 151 21.09 -13.80 1.74
N LYS A 152 22.24 -13.34 1.24
CA LYS A 152 23.19 -12.47 1.95
C LYS A 152 22.91 -10.99 1.65
N VAL A 153 23.20 -10.12 2.60
CA VAL A 153 23.11 -8.67 2.43
C VAL A 153 24.21 -8.23 1.47
N ILE A 154 23.84 -7.57 0.38
CA ILE A 154 24.79 -7.03 -0.61
C ILE A 154 24.97 -5.53 -0.47
N TYR A 155 23.99 -4.84 0.11
CA TYR A 155 24.06 -3.42 0.39
C TYR A 155 23.23 -3.09 1.63
N MET A 156 23.71 -2.17 2.45
CA MET A 156 23.00 -1.65 3.62
C MET A 156 23.36 -0.19 3.80
N GLY A 157 22.34 0.65 3.98
CA GLY A 157 22.53 2.06 4.33
C GLY A 157 21.77 2.43 5.60
N VAL A 158 22.24 3.49 6.25
CA VAL A 158 21.63 4.06 7.46
C VAL A 158 21.37 5.54 7.26
N ARG A 159 20.16 5.97 7.63
CA ARG A 159 19.76 7.37 7.70
C ARG A 159 19.45 7.74 9.14
N ASN A 160 20.06 8.82 9.60
CA ASN A 160 19.91 9.34 10.94
C ASN A 160 19.66 10.84 10.92
N ARG A 161 18.56 11.25 11.56
CA ARG A 161 18.11 12.65 11.65
C ARG A 161 18.70 13.38 12.84
N TYR A 162 19.32 12.66 13.76
CA TYR A 162 19.69 13.18 15.06
C TYR A 162 21.17 12.96 15.36
N CYS A 163 21.79 14.00 15.90
CA CYS A 163 23.10 13.91 16.52
C CYS A 163 23.04 14.68 17.83
N MET A 164 23.36 14.02 18.95
CA MET A 164 23.30 14.63 20.28
C MET A 164 24.25 15.82 20.41
N VAL A 165 25.44 15.77 19.79
CA VAL A 165 26.43 16.85 19.87
C VAL A 165 25.89 18.10 19.17
N CYS A 166 25.41 17.96 17.93
CA CYS A 166 24.78 19.06 17.21
C CYS A 166 23.54 19.59 17.92
N SER A 167 22.69 18.71 18.45
CA SER A 167 21.46 19.10 19.13
C SER A 167 21.73 19.89 20.42
N ARG A 168 22.79 19.54 21.15
CA ARG A 168 23.18 20.27 22.38
C ARG A 168 23.77 21.64 22.05
N ALA A 169 24.67 21.71 21.07
CA ALA A 169 25.22 22.99 20.62
C ALA A 169 24.12 23.94 20.13
N ALA A 170 23.18 23.43 19.31
CA ALA A 170 22.03 24.21 18.86
C ALA A 170 21.13 24.68 20.00
N ALA A 171 20.92 23.85 21.04
CA ALA A 171 20.14 24.25 22.21
C ALA A 171 20.83 25.33 23.07
N ALA A 172 22.17 25.37 23.04
CA ALA A 172 22.98 26.40 23.68
C ALA A 172 23.20 27.64 22.78
N ASN A 173 22.61 27.69 21.58
CA ASN A 173 22.88 28.71 20.55
C ASN A 173 24.37 28.81 20.14
N GLU A 174 25.10 27.70 20.23
CA GLU A 174 26.53 27.60 19.88
C GLU A 174 26.72 26.75 18.61
N GLN A 175 27.86 26.95 17.93
CA GLN A 175 28.29 26.04 16.88
C GLN A 175 28.85 24.74 17.48
N ALA A 176 28.46 23.61 16.92
CA ALA A 176 28.97 22.32 17.38
C ALA A 176 30.47 22.22 17.13
N GLY A 177 31.25 21.98 18.19
CA GLY A 177 32.67 21.69 18.05
C GLY A 177 32.95 20.50 17.13
N ARG A 178 34.20 20.38 16.65
CA ARG A 178 34.62 19.33 15.71
C ARG A 178 34.32 17.93 16.27
N HIS A 179 33.46 17.17 15.60
CA HIS A 179 33.09 15.80 15.98
C HIS A 179 32.66 14.98 14.76
N CYS A 180 32.64 13.65 14.89
CA CYS A 180 32.06 12.76 13.88
C CYS A 180 30.52 12.85 13.93
N CYS A 181 29.94 13.71 13.10
CA CYS A 181 28.50 13.93 13.08
C CYS A 181 27.76 12.70 12.57
N SER A 182 26.81 12.19 13.36
CA SER A 182 25.97 11.05 12.95
C SER A 182 24.73 11.45 12.16
N LYS A 183 24.45 12.75 11.99
CA LYS A 183 23.27 13.24 11.28
C LYS A 183 23.57 13.31 9.78
N ASN A 184 22.87 12.49 8.99
CA ASN A 184 23.03 12.41 7.54
C ASN A 184 21.68 12.45 6.79
N TRP A 185 20.57 12.72 7.49
CA TRP A 185 19.23 12.74 6.90
C TRP A 185 18.40 13.93 7.39
N HIS A 186 17.77 14.62 6.44
CA HIS A 186 16.93 15.80 6.71
C HIS A 186 15.45 15.56 6.40
N GLY A 187 15.13 14.50 5.65
CA GLY A 187 13.75 14.14 5.28
C GLY A 187 12.96 13.45 6.39
N SER A 188 11.77 12.95 6.03
CA SER A 188 10.90 12.23 6.95
C SER A 188 11.42 10.83 7.27
N SER A 189 11.03 10.25 8.41
CA SER A 189 11.46 8.90 8.79
C SER A 189 10.89 7.81 7.87
N SER A 190 9.77 8.07 7.20
CA SER A 190 9.15 7.14 6.24
C SER A 190 9.81 7.15 4.86
N SER A 191 10.60 8.17 4.53
CA SER A 191 11.32 8.27 3.25
C SER A 191 12.75 7.73 3.30
N MET A 192 13.26 7.43 4.50
CA MET A 192 14.60 6.87 4.69
C MET A 192 14.80 5.57 3.90
N GLU A 193 13.86 4.64 3.96
CA GLU A 193 13.95 3.35 3.28
C GLU A 193 14.09 3.55 1.76
N ALA A 194 13.16 4.29 1.16
CA ALA A 194 13.18 4.53 -0.28
C ALA A 194 14.47 5.20 -0.73
N ASN A 195 14.99 6.17 0.02
CA ASN A 195 16.25 6.84 -0.31
C ASN A 195 17.49 5.94 -0.16
N ILE A 196 17.54 5.08 0.86
CA ILE A 196 18.65 4.12 1.04
C ILE A 196 18.65 3.10 -0.11
N ILE A 197 17.48 2.55 -0.46
CA ILE A 197 17.38 1.58 -1.56
C ILE A 197 17.72 2.26 -2.89
N GLN A 198 17.24 3.48 -3.13
CA GLN A 198 17.61 4.28 -4.31
C GLN A 198 19.13 4.43 -4.42
N GLU A 199 19.82 4.84 -3.35
CA GLU A 199 21.28 4.97 -3.33
C GLU A 199 21.98 3.65 -3.69
N GLY A 200 21.53 2.53 -3.11
CA GLY A 200 22.07 1.21 -3.44
C GLY A 200 21.87 0.81 -4.90
N PHE A 201 20.75 1.19 -5.51
CA PHE A 201 20.50 0.95 -6.95
C PHE A 201 21.41 1.81 -7.83
N MET A 202 21.52 3.11 -7.56
CA MET A 202 22.36 4.04 -8.34
C MET A 202 23.84 3.65 -8.30
N ASN A 203 24.32 3.16 -7.16
CA ASN A 203 25.74 2.84 -6.98
C ASN A 203 26.10 1.40 -7.37
N SER A 204 25.13 0.53 -7.66
CA SER A 204 25.36 -0.90 -7.90
C SER A 204 26.35 -1.21 -9.03
N VAL A 205 26.29 -0.44 -10.13
CA VAL A 205 27.20 -0.60 -11.27
C VAL A 205 28.62 -0.16 -10.89
N ALA A 206 28.79 1.00 -10.26
CA ALA A 206 30.09 1.50 -9.85
C ALA A 206 30.75 0.62 -8.78
N MET A 207 29.95 0.11 -7.84
CA MET A 207 30.47 -0.69 -6.71
C MET A 207 30.78 -2.14 -7.09
N TYR A 208 29.94 -2.76 -7.91
CA TYR A 208 29.97 -4.21 -8.12
C TYR A 208 29.94 -4.62 -9.60
N GLY A 209 29.66 -3.70 -10.52
CA GLY A 209 29.46 -3.98 -11.95
C GLY A 209 28.28 -4.94 -12.17
N ILE A 210 27.14 -4.67 -11.52
CA ILE A 210 25.90 -5.45 -11.62
C ILE A 210 24.70 -4.50 -11.80
N LYS A 211 23.61 -5.00 -12.38
CA LYS A 211 22.33 -4.28 -12.47
C LYS A 211 21.21 -5.06 -11.79
N TYR A 212 20.38 -4.38 -11.01
CA TYR A 212 19.20 -4.98 -10.38
C TYR A 212 17.99 -4.92 -11.33
N THR A 213 17.59 -6.05 -11.91
CA THR A 213 16.45 -6.11 -12.84
C THR A 213 15.11 -6.30 -12.13
N LYS A 214 15.10 -7.08 -11.05
CA LYS A 214 13.88 -7.43 -10.32
C LYS A 214 14.04 -7.10 -8.84
N ILE A 215 13.03 -6.45 -8.29
CA ILE A 215 12.95 -6.10 -6.87
C ILE A 215 11.79 -6.82 -6.20
N ILE A 216 12.09 -7.54 -5.13
CA ILE A 216 11.10 -8.19 -4.27
C ILE A 216 11.02 -7.38 -2.98
N GLY A 217 9.85 -6.84 -2.71
CA GLY A 217 9.60 -6.10 -1.47
C GLY A 217 8.23 -6.41 -0.92
N ASP A 218 7.95 -5.82 0.23
CA ASP A 218 6.58 -5.69 0.69
C ASP A 218 5.78 -4.74 -0.21
N GLY A 219 4.45 -4.78 -0.08
CA GLY A 219 3.53 -4.02 -0.94
C GLY A 219 3.65 -2.49 -0.84
N ASP A 220 4.64 -1.98 -0.11
CA ASP A 220 4.97 -0.58 -0.02
C ASP A 220 5.50 -0.06 -1.35
N SER A 221 4.85 0.99 -1.83
CA SER A 221 4.95 1.41 -3.21
C SER A 221 5.82 2.65 -3.42
N ASN A 222 6.21 3.33 -2.34
CA ASN A 222 7.11 4.47 -2.38
C ASN A 222 8.54 4.09 -2.78
N VAL A 223 9.05 2.92 -2.33
CA VAL A 223 10.38 2.43 -2.73
C VAL A 223 10.44 2.22 -4.24
N TYR A 224 9.46 1.49 -4.79
CA TYR A 224 9.42 1.21 -6.22
C TYR A 224 9.21 2.48 -7.06
N LYS A 225 8.34 3.38 -6.61
CA LYS A 225 8.15 4.68 -7.28
C LYS A 225 9.45 5.47 -7.33
N THR A 226 10.18 5.57 -6.21
CA THR A 226 11.46 6.31 -6.14
C THR A 226 12.49 5.72 -7.11
N ILE A 227 12.55 4.39 -7.25
CA ILE A 227 13.43 3.72 -8.21
C ILE A 227 13.04 4.09 -9.65
N LEU A 228 11.75 4.03 -9.99
CA LEU A 228 11.27 4.40 -11.33
C LEU A 228 11.55 5.88 -11.65
N ASP A 229 11.33 6.77 -10.69
CA ASP A 229 11.57 8.20 -10.84
C ASP A 229 13.07 8.50 -11.01
N SER A 230 13.94 7.74 -10.31
CA SER A 230 15.39 7.91 -10.37
C SER A 230 16.06 7.32 -11.60
N ARG A 231 15.40 6.38 -12.30
CA ARG A 231 15.92 5.66 -13.48
C ARG A 231 17.40 5.27 -13.33
N PRO A 232 17.75 4.33 -12.44
CA PRO A 232 19.16 3.99 -12.16
C PRO A 232 19.92 3.39 -13.35
N TYR A 233 19.21 2.98 -14.41
CA TYR A 233 19.79 2.38 -15.61
C TYR A 233 19.09 2.95 -16.85
N ASP A 234 19.86 3.41 -17.84
CA ASP A 234 19.32 4.17 -18.99
C ASP A 234 18.37 3.37 -19.88
N ALA A 235 18.61 2.07 -20.06
CA ALA A 235 17.85 1.19 -20.96
C ALA A 235 17.11 0.04 -20.26
N LEU A 236 17.02 0.06 -18.92
CA LEU A 236 16.44 -1.04 -18.13
C LEU A 236 15.45 -0.53 -17.09
N GLN A 237 14.17 -0.89 -17.27
CA GLN A 237 13.14 -0.66 -16.26
C GLN A 237 13.13 -1.80 -15.23
N VAL A 238 13.30 -1.43 -13.95
CA VAL A 238 13.23 -2.38 -12.84
C VAL A 238 11.81 -2.94 -12.71
N GLU A 239 11.69 -4.26 -12.64
CA GLU A 239 10.43 -4.96 -12.41
C GLU A 239 10.17 -5.17 -10.91
N LYS A 240 9.00 -4.75 -10.41
CA LYS A 240 8.56 -5.09 -9.06
C LYS A 240 7.86 -6.45 -9.01
N LEU A 241 8.31 -7.31 -8.11
CA LEU A 241 7.63 -8.53 -7.70
C LEU A 241 7.17 -8.40 -6.25
N GLU A 242 5.93 -8.80 -6.00
CA GLU A 242 5.32 -8.71 -4.68
C GLU A 242 5.61 -9.97 -3.85
N CYS A 243 5.86 -9.81 -2.55
CA CYS A 243 6.03 -10.95 -1.65
C CYS A 243 4.76 -11.80 -1.58
N LYS A 244 4.87 -13.10 -1.92
CA LYS A 244 3.75 -14.07 -1.87
C LYS A 244 3.07 -14.11 -0.51
N ASN A 245 3.85 -14.15 0.57
CA ASN A 245 3.32 -14.20 1.93
C ASN A 245 2.50 -12.94 2.24
N HIS A 246 2.99 -11.78 1.80
CA HIS A 246 2.33 -10.50 1.99
C HIS A 246 1.04 -10.39 1.17
N LEU A 247 1.04 -10.83 -0.10
CA LEU A 247 -0.15 -10.91 -0.95
C LEU A 247 -1.27 -11.73 -0.30
N PHE A 248 -0.96 -12.94 0.17
CA PHE A 248 -1.96 -13.79 0.84
C PHE A 248 -2.39 -13.25 2.20
N ARG A 249 -1.49 -12.61 2.96
CA ARG A 249 -1.85 -11.93 4.20
C ARG A 249 -2.85 -10.83 3.93
N ASN A 250 -2.58 -9.95 2.96
CA ASN A 250 -3.47 -8.85 2.57
C ASN A 250 -4.80 -9.35 2.02
N PHE A 251 -4.78 -10.40 1.18
CA PHE A 251 -5.99 -11.06 0.69
C PHE A 251 -6.88 -11.53 1.85
N CYS A 252 -6.32 -12.31 2.79
CA CYS A 252 -7.08 -12.79 3.95
C CYS A 252 -7.55 -11.66 4.87
N LEU A 253 -6.75 -10.61 5.08
CA LEU A 253 -7.12 -9.46 5.91
C LEU A 253 -8.29 -8.69 5.29
N LYS A 254 -8.23 -8.37 4.00
CA LYS A 254 -9.32 -7.68 3.30
C LYS A 254 -10.63 -8.47 3.33
N LEU A 255 -10.58 -9.79 3.15
CA LEU A 255 -11.77 -10.64 3.29
C LEU A 255 -12.30 -10.65 4.74
N LYS A 256 -11.43 -10.66 5.75
CA LYS A 256 -11.84 -10.54 7.16
C LYS A 256 -12.47 -9.19 7.47
N ASP A 257 -11.99 -8.10 6.87
CA ASP A 257 -12.58 -6.78 7.01
C ASP A 257 -14.02 -6.75 6.44
N LEU A 258 -14.26 -7.39 5.29
CA LEU A 258 -15.62 -7.55 4.72
C LEU A 258 -16.55 -8.34 5.64
N VAL A 259 -16.04 -9.38 6.32
CA VAL A 259 -16.84 -10.16 7.29
C VAL A 259 -17.25 -9.31 8.49
N LYS A 260 -16.37 -8.40 8.93
CA LYS A 260 -16.62 -7.53 10.10
C LYS A 260 -17.53 -6.35 9.78
N ASP A 261 -17.52 -5.85 8.55
CA ASP A 261 -18.28 -4.68 8.16
C ASP A 261 -19.79 -4.99 8.08
N SER A 262 -20.56 -4.46 9.05
CA SER A 262 -22.01 -4.64 9.13
C SER A 262 -22.77 -4.04 7.96
N LYS A 263 -22.13 -3.14 7.18
CA LYS A 263 -22.73 -2.51 6.00
C LYS A 263 -22.64 -3.37 4.75
N VAL A 264 -21.98 -4.54 4.81
CA VAL A 264 -21.71 -5.39 3.64
C VAL A 264 -22.52 -6.68 3.68
N GLY A 265 -23.82 -6.54 3.42
CA GLY A 265 -24.72 -7.67 3.22
C GLY A 265 -25.11 -8.45 4.50
N PRO A 266 -26.00 -9.44 4.35
CA PRO A 266 -26.58 -10.20 5.46
C PRO A 266 -25.53 -10.92 6.32
N ILE A 267 -25.81 -11.03 7.63
CA ILE A 267 -24.91 -11.65 8.61
C ILE A 267 -24.61 -13.13 8.29
N ILE A 268 -25.59 -13.84 7.74
CA ILE A 268 -25.47 -15.26 7.37
C ILE A 268 -24.40 -15.43 6.29
N LEU A 269 -24.45 -14.61 5.24
CA LEU A 269 -23.50 -14.63 4.13
C LEU A 269 -22.10 -14.17 4.55
N ARG A 270 -22.01 -13.16 5.44
CA ARG A 270 -20.72 -12.76 6.04
C ARG A 270 -20.10 -13.87 6.89
N LYS A 271 -20.90 -14.61 7.67
CA LYS A 271 -20.42 -15.79 8.42
C LYS A 271 -19.97 -16.91 7.47
N CYS A 272 -20.69 -17.14 6.38
CA CYS A 272 -20.31 -18.09 5.34
C CYS A 272 -18.96 -17.74 4.71
N LEU A 273 -18.77 -16.48 4.28
CA LEU A 273 -17.50 -15.96 3.79
C LEU A 273 -16.38 -16.21 4.81
N GLY A 274 -16.61 -15.86 6.07
CA GLY A 274 -15.64 -16.04 7.17
C GLY A 274 -15.15 -17.48 7.34
N LYS A 275 -16.05 -18.47 7.24
CA LYS A 275 -15.69 -19.91 7.30
C LYS A 275 -14.84 -20.34 6.08
N ASN A 276 -15.09 -19.75 4.91
CA ASN A 276 -14.48 -20.15 3.65
C ASN A 276 -13.18 -19.41 3.28
N ILE A 277 -12.74 -18.38 4.02
CA ILE A 277 -11.49 -17.62 3.73
C ILE A 277 -10.25 -18.53 3.60
N LEU A 278 -10.12 -19.51 4.49
CA LEU A 278 -8.98 -20.44 4.46
C LEU A 278 -9.11 -21.48 3.34
N ARG A 279 -10.33 -21.86 2.95
CA ARG A 279 -10.58 -22.73 1.79
C ARG A 279 -10.19 -22.01 0.50
N LEU A 280 -10.60 -20.75 0.32
CA LEU A 280 -10.19 -19.89 -0.80
C LEU A 280 -8.67 -19.82 -0.91
N ARG A 281 -7.99 -19.54 0.21
CA ARG A 281 -6.52 -19.50 0.22
C ARG A 281 -5.93 -20.85 -0.19
N LYS A 282 -6.39 -21.97 0.37
CA LYS A 282 -5.86 -23.31 0.05
C LYS A 282 -6.05 -23.66 -1.42
N PHE A 283 -7.24 -23.39 -1.97
CA PHE A 283 -7.55 -23.62 -3.38
C PHE A 283 -6.63 -22.81 -4.29
N ILE A 284 -6.45 -21.51 -4.03
CA ILE A 284 -5.54 -20.69 -4.85
C ILE A 284 -4.09 -21.22 -4.74
N PHE A 285 -3.67 -21.70 -3.57
CA PHE A 285 -2.36 -22.33 -3.41
C PHE A 285 -2.20 -23.63 -4.22
N SER A 286 -3.23 -24.48 -4.29
CA SER A 286 -3.18 -25.72 -5.10
C SER A 286 -3.17 -25.41 -6.59
N VAL A 287 -3.97 -24.42 -7.03
CA VAL A 287 -3.96 -23.92 -8.42
C VAL A 287 -2.56 -23.45 -8.81
N ILE A 288 -1.93 -22.60 -7.99
CA ILE A 288 -0.56 -22.11 -8.26
C ILE A 288 0.42 -23.27 -8.37
N ALA A 289 0.34 -24.25 -7.45
CA ALA A 289 1.24 -25.39 -7.44
C ALA A 289 1.05 -26.32 -8.65
N SER A 290 -0.19 -26.46 -9.14
CA SER A 290 -0.51 -27.23 -10.34
C SER A 290 0.04 -26.54 -11.59
N ILE A 291 -0.24 -25.24 -11.76
CA ILE A 291 0.21 -24.46 -12.92
C ILE A 291 1.73 -24.32 -12.95
N ALA A 292 2.40 -24.16 -11.81
CA ALA A 292 3.86 -24.07 -11.75
C ALA A 292 4.59 -25.34 -12.20
N LYS A 293 3.91 -26.51 -12.23
CA LYS A 293 4.48 -27.76 -12.76
C LYS A 293 4.40 -27.86 -14.29
N ASN A 294 3.44 -27.17 -14.91
CA ASN A 294 3.25 -27.19 -16.37
C ASN A 294 4.12 -26.11 -17.02
N LYS A 295 5.11 -26.51 -17.83
CA LYS A 295 6.09 -25.60 -18.46
C LYS A 295 5.56 -24.81 -19.69
N ASN A 296 4.24 -24.71 -19.87
CA ASN A 296 3.68 -24.10 -21.08
C ASN A 296 3.70 -22.56 -21.08
N LEU A 297 3.87 -22.01 -22.29
CA LEU A 297 3.93 -20.58 -22.62
C LEU A 297 2.53 -19.92 -22.61
N ASN A 298 1.82 -19.94 -21.47
CA ASN A 298 0.79 -18.94 -21.13
C ASN A 298 0.30 -19.02 -19.67
N ASN A 299 1.19 -19.40 -18.73
CA ASN A 299 0.82 -19.70 -17.35
C ASN A 299 0.18 -18.54 -16.57
N TYR A 300 0.46 -17.28 -16.92
CA TYR A 300 -0.05 -16.12 -16.19
C TYR A 300 -1.54 -15.88 -16.40
N SER A 301 -2.00 -15.89 -17.66
CA SER A 301 -3.39 -15.64 -18.03
C SER A 301 -4.29 -16.78 -17.53
N ILE A 302 -3.80 -18.01 -17.58
CA ILE A 302 -4.45 -19.20 -17.02
C ILE A 302 -4.60 -19.04 -15.51
N LEU A 303 -3.51 -18.72 -14.79
CA LEU A 303 -3.59 -18.53 -13.33
C LEU A 303 -4.56 -17.39 -12.96
N GLN A 304 -4.53 -16.28 -13.68
CA GLN A 304 -5.42 -15.14 -13.41
C GLN A 304 -6.89 -15.54 -13.53
N LYS A 305 -7.26 -16.25 -14.60
CA LYS A 305 -8.62 -16.78 -14.79
C LYS A 305 -9.02 -17.73 -13.64
N GLN A 306 -8.12 -18.60 -13.21
CA GLN A 306 -8.40 -19.55 -12.12
C GLN A 306 -8.52 -18.89 -10.75
N ILE A 307 -7.74 -17.84 -10.47
CA ILE A 307 -7.91 -17.06 -9.24
C ILE A 307 -9.27 -16.37 -9.24
N LEU A 308 -9.70 -15.80 -10.38
CA LEU A 308 -11.03 -15.18 -10.51
C LEU A 308 -12.16 -16.19 -10.37
N ASN A 309 -11.95 -17.45 -10.77
CA ASN A 309 -12.93 -18.52 -10.60
C ASN A 309 -13.01 -19.06 -9.16
N ALA A 310 -11.98 -18.85 -8.33
CA ALA A 310 -11.90 -19.43 -6.99
C ALA A 310 -13.11 -19.15 -6.09
N PRO A 311 -13.72 -17.95 -6.08
CA PRO A 311 -14.95 -17.69 -5.33
C PRO A 311 -16.16 -18.50 -5.83
N TYR A 312 -16.33 -18.61 -7.15
CA TYR A 312 -17.42 -19.39 -7.76
C TYR A 312 -17.35 -20.85 -7.31
N HIS A 313 -16.18 -21.48 -7.47
CA HIS A 313 -15.93 -22.84 -7.03
C HIS A 313 -16.19 -23.04 -5.52
N ILE A 314 -15.66 -22.17 -4.66
CA ILE A 314 -15.78 -22.34 -3.20
C ILE A 314 -17.20 -22.10 -2.67
N PHE A 315 -18.02 -21.32 -3.37
CA PHE A 315 -19.39 -21.05 -2.98
C PHE A 315 -20.43 -21.91 -3.73
N GLY A 316 -19.98 -22.94 -4.46
CA GLY A 316 -20.83 -23.99 -5.02
C GLY A 316 -21.24 -23.84 -6.48
N ASP A 317 -20.61 -22.93 -7.24
CA ASP A 317 -20.74 -22.86 -8.70
C ASP A 317 -19.53 -23.51 -9.37
N HIS A 318 -19.76 -24.67 -9.96
CA HIS A 318 -18.73 -25.52 -10.55
C HIS A 318 -18.63 -25.39 -12.08
N THR A 319 -19.46 -24.55 -12.71
CA THR A 319 -19.60 -24.44 -14.18
C THR A 319 -18.31 -24.10 -14.94
N LYS A 320 -17.34 -23.46 -14.27
CA LYS A 320 -16.09 -22.98 -14.87
C LYS A 320 -14.83 -23.61 -14.25
N CYS A 321 -14.98 -24.71 -13.51
CA CYS A 321 -13.84 -25.39 -12.89
C CYS A 321 -12.99 -26.11 -13.93
N LEU A 322 -11.69 -26.29 -13.64
CA LEU A 322 -10.88 -27.27 -14.36
C LEU A 322 -11.12 -28.66 -13.76
N ASP A 323 -11.29 -29.65 -14.63
CA ASP A 323 -11.49 -31.07 -14.29
C ASP A 323 -10.43 -31.61 -13.32
N CYS A 324 -9.18 -31.13 -13.41
CA CYS A 324 -8.09 -31.59 -12.55
C CYS A 324 -8.09 -31.00 -11.12
N LEU A 325 -9.00 -30.08 -10.81
CA LEU A 325 -9.03 -29.32 -9.55
C LEU A 325 -10.41 -29.31 -8.88
N CYS A 326 -11.40 -30.00 -9.46
CA CYS A 326 -12.77 -30.08 -8.98
C CYS A 326 -13.11 -31.51 -8.56
N ASP A 327 -13.65 -31.68 -7.36
CA ASP A 327 -14.34 -32.91 -6.93
C ASP A 327 -15.83 -32.62 -7.02
N ASP A 328 -16.48 -33.00 -8.12
CA ASP A 328 -17.91 -32.74 -8.37
C ASP A 328 -18.84 -33.52 -7.41
N ASP A 329 -18.29 -34.44 -6.62
CA ASP A 329 -19.04 -35.27 -5.66
C ASP A 329 -19.54 -34.50 -4.41
N LYS A 330 -19.15 -33.23 -4.23
CA LYS A 330 -19.62 -32.41 -3.10
C LYS A 330 -20.85 -31.60 -3.48
N LYS A 331 -22.03 -32.13 -3.18
CA LYS A 331 -23.33 -31.43 -3.18
C LYS A 331 -23.38 -30.33 -2.09
N GLU A 332 -22.54 -29.31 -2.18
CA GLU A 332 -22.63 -28.12 -1.33
C GLU A 332 -23.72 -27.18 -1.87
N LYS A 333 -24.47 -26.50 -0.98
CA LYS A 333 -25.45 -25.48 -1.39
C LYS A 333 -24.75 -24.40 -2.21
N ASN A 334 -25.28 -24.08 -3.38
CA ASN A 334 -24.81 -22.95 -4.18
C ASN A 334 -25.25 -21.63 -3.53
N TRP A 335 -24.28 -20.89 -2.98
CA TRP A 335 -24.49 -19.58 -2.35
C TRP A 335 -24.27 -18.41 -3.31
N ILE A 336 -23.88 -18.65 -4.56
CA ILE A 336 -23.60 -17.60 -5.54
C ILE A 336 -24.80 -16.70 -5.81
N PRO A 337 -26.04 -17.22 -6.00
CA PRO A 337 -27.22 -16.36 -6.17
C PRO A 337 -27.42 -15.42 -4.98
N ASP A 338 -27.40 -15.96 -3.75
CA ASP A 338 -27.56 -15.19 -2.50
C ASP A 338 -26.44 -14.13 -2.32
N LEU A 339 -25.21 -14.46 -2.73
CA LEU A 339 -24.05 -13.57 -2.65
C LEU A 339 -24.07 -12.44 -3.69
N LEU A 340 -24.62 -12.71 -4.88
CA LEU A 340 -24.81 -11.70 -5.94
C LEU A 340 -25.92 -10.73 -5.58
N GLU A 341 -27.07 -11.23 -5.10
CA GLU A 341 -28.20 -10.40 -4.68
C GLU A 341 -27.84 -9.47 -3.52
N SER A 342 -27.09 -9.97 -2.53
CA SER A 342 -26.61 -9.16 -1.41
C SER A 342 -25.52 -8.15 -1.77
N GLY A 343 -24.95 -8.21 -2.97
CA GLY A 343 -23.83 -7.40 -3.42
C GLY A 343 -22.49 -7.71 -2.73
N LEU A 344 -22.43 -8.70 -1.85
CA LEU A 344 -21.19 -9.12 -1.17
C LEU A 344 -20.20 -9.74 -2.16
N MET A 345 -20.70 -10.45 -3.18
CA MET A 345 -19.87 -11.10 -4.21
C MET A 345 -18.99 -10.09 -4.94
N TYR A 346 -19.52 -8.91 -5.32
CA TYR A 346 -18.73 -7.89 -6.03
C TYR A 346 -17.54 -7.39 -5.20
N LYS A 347 -17.72 -7.24 -3.88
CA LYS A 347 -16.61 -6.84 -3.00
C LYS A 347 -15.58 -7.95 -2.80
N VAL A 348 -16.04 -9.20 -2.71
CA VAL A 348 -15.16 -10.38 -2.69
C VAL A 348 -14.35 -10.45 -3.99
N MET A 349 -15.02 -10.33 -5.13
CA MET A 349 -14.40 -10.32 -6.46
C MET A 349 -13.41 -9.17 -6.63
N HIS A 350 -13.67 -7.98 -6.07
CA HIS A 350 -12.69 -6.90 -6.07
C HIS A 350 -11.40 -7.27 -5.30
N VAL A 351 -11.53 -7.93 -4.15
CA VAL A 351 -10.36 -8.40 -3.37
C VAL A 351 -9.60 -9.50 -4.12
N VAL A 352 -10.32 -10.41 -4.78
CA VAL A 352 -9.77 -11.52 -5.56
C VAL A 352 -9.09 -11.01 -6.83
N SER A 353 -9.68 -10.05 -7.53
CA SER A 353 -9.12 -9.40 -8.72
C SER A 353 -7.79 -8.71 -8.41
N ASN A 354 -7.68 -8.02 -7.26
CA ASN A 354 -6.40 -7.46 -6.81
C ASN A 354 -5.32 -8.53 -6.61
N LEU A 355 -5.68 -9.74 -6.16
CA LEU A 355 -4.74 -10.86 -6.05
C LEU A 355 -4.39 -11.45 -7.42
N ALA A 356 -5.40 -11.57 -8.30
CA ALA A 356 -5.25 -12.07 -9.67
C ALA A 356 -4.35 -11.16 -10.52
N ASP A 357 -4.41 -9.84 -10.34
CA ASP A 357 -3.49 -8.88 -10.97
C ASP A 357 -2.01 -9.14 -10.61
N ASN A 358 -1.75 -9.81 -9.48
CA ASN A 358 -0.41 -10.17 -9.03
C ASN A 358 -0.03 -11.62 -9.39
N SER A 359 -0.69 -12.23 -10.38
CA SER A 359 -0.41 -13.61 -10.83
C SER A 359 1.05 -13.84 -11.21
N LYS A 360 1.71 -12.85 -11.81
CA LYS A 360 3.15 -12.90 -12.14
C LYS A 360 4.02 -13.12 -10.89
N SER A 361 3.79 -12.32 -9.84
CA SER A 361 4.45 -12.44 -8.54
C SER A 361 4.15 -13.78 -7.85
N LEU A 362 2.90 -14.26 -7.96
CA LEU A 362 2.48 -15.52 -7.35
C LEU A 362 3.15 -16.75 -7.98
N LEU A 363 3.35 -16.75 -9.31
CA LEU A 363 4.07 -17.82 -10.01
C LEU A 363 5.57 -17.80 -9.72
N PHE A 364 6.18 -16.61 -9.67
CA PHE A 364 7.58 -16.48 -9.27
C PHE A 364 7.80 -16.96 -7.82
N SER A 365 6.74 -16.89 -6.98
CA SER A 365 6.69 -17.44 -5.63
C SER A 365 7.81 -16.95 -4.70
N ALA A 366 8.24 -15.70 -4.88
CA ALA A 366 9.21 -15.04 -4.00
C ALA A 366 8.63 -14.69 -2.62
N ASN A 367 9.53 -14.61 -1.63
CA ASN A 367 9.23 -14.09 -0.31
C ASN A 367 10.36 -13.17 0.19
N ASN A 368 10.01 -12.25 1.08
CA ASN A 368 10.90 -11.30 1.74
C ASN A 368 11.50 -11.85 3.05
N ASN A 369 11.32 -13.13 3.38
CA ASN A 369 11.72 -13.69 4.68
C ASN A 369 13.21 -13.50 4.98
N CYS A 370 14.07 -13.48 3.96
CA CYS A 370 15.51 -13.31 4.14
C CYS A 370 15.88 -11.92 4.70
N VAL A 371 15.24 -10.85 4.21
CA VAL A 371 15.46 -9.50 4.74
C VAL A 371 14.73 -9.28 6.06
N GLU A 372 13.56 -9.93 6.28
CA GLU A 372 12.91 -9.94 7.60
C GLU A 372 13.78 -10.62 8.69
N GLN A 373 14.50 -11.69 8.31
CA GLN A 373 15.48 -12.35 9.19
C GLN A 373 16.64 -11.41 9.52
N PHE A 374 17.19 -10.73 8.52
CA PHE A 374 18.22 -9.70 8.74
C PHE A 374 17.71 -8.58 9.67
N ASN A 375 16.51 -8.06 9.43
CA ASN A 375 15.88 -7.03 10.26
C ASN A 375 15.66 -7.50 11.71
N SER A 376 15.44 -8.80 11.93
CA SER A 376 15.37 -9.40 13.26
C SER A 376 16.75 -9.45 13.95
N ILE A 377 17.82 -9.67 13.19
CA ILE A 377 19.20 -9.56 13.69
C ILE A 377 19.52 -8.11 14.05
N VAL A 378 19.18 -7.14 13.19
CA VAL A 378 19.32 -5.70 13.53
C VAL A 378 18.60 -5.40 14.84
N ALA A 379 17.35 -5.86 15.00
CA ALA A 379 16.58 -5.68 16.23
C ALA A 379 17.28 -6.25 17.47
N LYS A 380 17.98 -7.39 17.36
CA LYS A 380 18.80 -7.95 18.44
C LYS A 380 19.95 -7.00 18.80
N PHE A 381 20.72 -6.55 17.82
CA PHE A 381 21.89 -5.69 18.07
C PHE A 381 21.51 -4.32 18.64
N ILE A 382 20.29 -3.85 18.44
CA ILE A 382 19.77 -2.60 19.03
C ILE A 382 18.95 -2.81 20.31
N GLY A 383 19.17 -3.92 21.03
CA GLY A 383 18.51 -4.16 22.33
C GLY A 383 17.00 -4.34 22.22
N GLY A 384 16.53 -5.01 21.17
CA GLY A 384 15.11 -5.29 20.95
C GLY A 384 14.26 -4.06 20.64
N LYS A 385 14.88 -2.96 20.18
CA LYS A 385 14.24 -1.64 19.98
C LYS A 385 13.79 -0.97 21.30
N ARG A 386 14.35 -1.40 22.43
CA ARG A 386 14.07 -0.82 23.76
C ARG A 386 15.09 0.23 24.15
N ILE A 387 16.34 0.07 23.68
CA ILE A 387 17.45 0.98 23.99
C ILE A 387 17.62 1.96 22.82
N ASN A 388 17.77 3.24 23.14
CA ASN A 388 17.97 4.27 22.13
C ASN A 388 19.45 4.42 21.75
N PHE A 389 19.87 3.73 20.69
CA PHE A 389 21.22 3.85 20.13
C PHE A 389 21.35 4.91 19.01
N CYS A 390 20.32 5.72 18.76
CA CYS A 390 20.28 6.69 17.64
C CYS A 390 21.04 7.99 17.93
N LEU A 391 21.39 8.24 19.20
CA LEU A 391 21.86 9.55 19.66
C LEU A 391 23.27 9.90 19.16
N ARG A 392 24.06 8.89 18.79
CA ARG A 392 25.43 8.96 18.22
C ARG A 392 25.59 7.89 17.14
N GLY A 393 26.79 7.72 16.57
CA GLY A 393 27.10 6.72 15.53
C GLY A 393 26.87 5.24 15.90
N SER A 394 26.38 4.93 17.12
CA SER A 394 26.16 3.55 17.59
C SER A 394 25.12 2.77 16.78
N TYR A 395 24.10 3.44 16.22
CA TYR A 395 23.10 2.76 15.39
C TYR A 395 23.70 2.19 14.10
N LEU A 396 24.55 2.95 13.41
CA LEU A 396 25.25 2.49 12.21
C LEU A 396 26.13 1.28 12.53
N ALA A 397 26.98 1.39 13.55
CA ALA A 397 27.83 0.29 14.01
C ALA A 397 27.01 -0.98 14.26
N ARG A 398 25.86 -0.89 14.94
CA ARG A 398 25.00 -2.04 15.25
C ARG A 398 24.34 -2.64 14.00
N CYS A 399 23.96 -1.82 13.03
CA CYS A 399 23.51 -2.29 11.71
C CYS A 399 24.64 -3.02 10.98
N SER A 400 25.87 -2.50 11.00
CA SER A 400 27.05 -3.17 10.44
C SER A 400 27.33 -4.50 11.14
N GLY A 401 27.23 -4.55 12.47
CA GLY A 401 27.31 -5.80 13.24
C GLY A 401 26.23 -6.83 12.85
N ALA A 402 25.02 -6.37 12.54
CA ALA A 402 23.97 -7.24 12.05
C ALA A 402 24.32 -7.82 10.66
N VAL A 403 24.94 -7.03 9.77
CA VAL A 403 25.41 -7.48 8.45
C VAL A 403 26.45 -8.58 8.61
N ILE A 404 27.48 -8.36 9.43
CA ILE A 404 28.51 -9.37 9.71
C ILE A 404 27.86 -10.63 10.28
N SER A 405 26.93 -10.50 11.22
CA SER A 405 26.26 -11.66 11.83
C SER A 405 25.34 -12.41 10.87
N HIS A 406 24.88 -11.77 9.79
CA HIS A 406 24.01 -12.38 8.79
C HIS A 406 24.80 -13.00 7.64
N ASN A 407 25.83 -12.31 7.15
CA ASN A 407 26.65 -12.74 6.03
C ASN A 407 27.76 -13.72 6.44
N ALA A 408 28.46 -13.42 7.53
CA ALA A 408 29.59 -14.21 7.99
C ALA A 408 29.11 -15.37 8.87
N ARG A 409 29.75 -16.53 8.72
CA ARG A 409 29.51 -17.68 9.61
C ARG A 409 30.11 -17.46 11.00
N SER A 410 31.25 -16.75 11.07
CA SER A 410 32.05 -16.54 12.27
C SER A 410 32.28 -15.05 12.55
N PHE A 411 31.34 -14.44 13.29
CA PHE A 411 31.34 -13.00 13.58
C PHE A 411 32.64 -12.49 14.22
N MET A 412 33.03 -13.05 15.37
CA MET A 412 34.18 -12.55 16.12
C MET A 412 35.48 -12.91 15.42
N SER A 413 35.53 -14.06 14.74
CA SER A 413 36.70 -14.43 13.93
C SER A 413 36.95 -13.42 12.81
N SER A 414 35.90 -12.96 12.14
CA SER A 414 36.00 -11.98 11.06
C SER A 414 36.43 -10.59 11.58
N VAL A 415 35.86 -10.15 12.69
CA VAL A 415 36.23 -8.88 13.33
C VAL A 415 37.67 -8.93 13.86
N HIS A 416 38.06 -10.01 14.52
CA HIS A 416 39.40 -10.15 15.10
C HIS A 416 40.49 -10.17 14.02
N LYS A 417 40.25 -10.90 12.92
CA LYS A 417 41.16 -10.95 11.78
C LYS A 417 41.32 -9.58 11.12
N ASN A 418 40.26 -8.77 11.06
CA ASN A 418 40.33 -7.42 10.50
C ASN A 418 41.09 -6.45 11.40
N MET A 419 40.88 -6.50 12.71
CA MET A 419 41.50 -5.56 13.65
C MET A 419 42.94 -5.89 13.98
N TYR A 420 43.29 -7.18 14.08
CA TYR A 420 44.57 -7.63 14.64
C TYR A 420 45.33 -8.60 13.74
N ASN A 421 44.82 -8.92 12.54
CA ASN A 421 45.40 -9.92 11.62
C ASN A 421 45.63 -11.32 12.24
N THR A 422 45.07 -11.59 13.41
CA THR A 422 45.20 -12.83 14.17
C THR A 422 43.84 -13.50 14.39
N SER A 423 43.85 -14.80 14.67
CA SER A 423 42.65 -15.54 15.04
C SER A 423 42.23 -15.28 16.49
N PRO A 424 40.92 -15.28 16.80
CA PRO A 424 40.48 -15.19 18.19
C PRO A 424 40.83 -16.47 18.96
N GLY A 425 40.79 -16.37 20.30
CA GLY A 425 41.04 -17.50 21.20
C GLY A 425 40.07 -18.67 21.03
N ASN A 426 40.45 -19.84 21.59
CA ASN A 426 39.74 -21.11 21.41
C ASN A 426 38.28 -21.08 21.88
N PHE A 427 37.97 -20.32 22.94
CA PHE A 427 36.59 -20.18 23.45
C PHE A 427 35.64 -19.56 22.42
N VAL A 428 36.10 -18.50 21.72
CA VAL A 428 35.32 -17.86 20.65
C VAL A 428 35.05 -18.85 19.53
N LYS A 429 36.09 -19.54 19.05
CA LYS A 429 35.99 -20.56 18.00
C LYS A 429 35.07 -21.72 18.40
N SER A 430 35.12 -22.15 19.66
CA SER A 430 34.25 -23.20 20.20
C SER A 430 32.77 -22.79 20.18
N ILE A 431 32.45 -21.58 20.65
CA ILE A 431 31.08 -21.06 20.64
C ILE A 431 30.57 -20.87 19.21
N GLU A 432 31.40 -20.38 18.30
CA GLU A 432 31.02 -20.21 16.88
C GLU A 432 30.72 -21.56 16.22
N ARG A 433 31.58 -22.57 16.39
CA ARG A 433 31.32 -23.95 15.93
C ARG A 433 30.04 -24.54 16.54
N LYS A 434 29.79 -24.33 17.84
CA LYS A 434 28.57 -24.80 18.50
C LYS A 434 27.31 -24.18 17.87
N ARG A 435 27.34 -22.87 17.57
CA ARG A 435 26.22 -22.17 16.92
C ARG A 435 25.98 -22.68 15.50
N GLU A 436 27.04 -22.93 14.74
CA GLU A 436 26.93 -23.52 13.40
C GLU A 436 26.26 -24.90 13.46
N ASN A 437 26.71 -25.77 14.37
CA ASN A 437 26.13 -27.09 14.59
C ASN A 437 24.65 -27.00 15.02
N ASP A 438 24.29 -26.05 15.88
CA ASP A 438 22.90 -25.83 16.28
C ASP A 438 22.02 -25.37 15.10
N ILE A 439 22.53 -24.50 14.22
CA ILE A 439 21.84 -24.08 13.00
C ILE A 439 21.60 -25.29 12.08
N LEU A 440 22.61 -26.13 11.87
CA LEU A 440 22.49 -27.37 11.09
C LEU A 440 21.47 -28.34 11.71
N ARG A 441 21.50 -28.50 13.03
CA ARG A 441 20.55 -29.36 13.76
C ARG A 441 19.12 -28.84 13.67
N ARG A 442 18.91 -27.51 13.75
CA ARG A 442 17.59 -26.89 13.57
C ARG A 442 17.05 -27.09 12.17
N LYS A 443 17.88 -26.96 11.13
CA LYS A 443 17.50 -27.25 9.74
C LYS A 443 17.04 -28.71 9.56
N ARG A 444 17.67 -29.67 10.25
CA ARG A 444 17.25 -31.09 10.28
C ARG A 444 15.93 -31.33 11.02
N LYS A 445 15.64 -30.59 12.11
CA LYS A 445 14.44 -30.76 12.96
C LYS A 445 13.15 -30.14 12.41
N THR A 446 13.22 -29.36 11.32
CA THR A 446 12.07 -28.63 10.75
C THR A 446 10.94 -29.52 10.19
N SER A 447 11.06 -30.85 10.24
CA SER A 447 10.01 -31.81 9.87
C SER A 447 8.89 -31.99 10.91
N ARG A 448 9.06 -31.50 12.16
CA ARG A 448 8.00 -31.61 13.20
C ARG A 448 7.17 -30.32 13.31
N ARG A 449 5.84 -30.49 13.23
CA ARG A 449 4.82 -29.43 13.24
C ARG A 449 4.99 -28.48 14.42
N ARG A 450 5.23 -27.19 14.15
CA ARG A 450 5.19 -26.11 15.15
C ARG A 450 3.75 -25.76 15.50
N CYS A 451 3.41 -25.82 16.78
CA CYS A 451 2.21 -25.22 17.33
C CYS A 451 2.28 -23.69 17.20
N ARG A 452 1.28 -23.06 16.56
CA ARG A 452 1.24 -21.60 16.34
C ARG A 452 0.44 -20.93 17.47
N LYS A 453 1.10 -20.13 18.30
CA LYS A 453 0.42 -19.07 19.07
C LYS A 453 0.14 -17.89 18.12
N SER A 454 -1.13 -17.52 18.00
CA SER A 454 -1.60 -16.38 17.20
C SER A 454 -1.53 -15.10 18.03
N LEU A 455 -0.74 -14.11 17.60
CA LEU A 455 -0.65 -12.81 18.25
C LEU A 455 -1.13 -11.68 17.32
N PHE A 456 -2.23 -11.06 17.76
CA PHE A 456 -2.77 -9.73 17.48
C PHE A 456 -3.65 -9.45 16.24
N LEU A 457 -4.73 -8.74 16.57
CA LEU A 457 -5.87 -8.24 15.78
C LEU A 457 -5.60 -6.82 15.22
N ASP A 458 -6.43 -6.50 14.22
CA ASP A 458 -6.43 -5.31 13.34
C ASP A 458 -6.35 -3.94 14.01
N LYS A 459 -5.83 -2.93 13.26
CA LYS A 459 -6.43 -1.58 13.12
C LYS A 459 -5.71 -0.71 12.07
N LYS A 460 -6.54 -0.16 11.15
CA LYS A 460 -6.44 0.88 10.07
C LYS A 460 -5.07 1.34 9.49
N SER A 461 -5.09 1.67 8.19
CA SER A 461 -3.93 1.97 7.31
C SER A 461 -3.47 3.43 7.32
N ASN A 462 -2.18 3.65 7.05
CA ASN A 462 -1.54 4.96 6.84
C ASN A 462 -1.36 5.23 5.34
N LYS A 463 -1.28 6.50 4.94
CA LYS A 463 -1.14 6.99 3.55
C LYS A 463 0.25 6.74 2.94
N ASN A 464 1.29 6.57 3.75
CA ASN A 464 2.67 6.39 3.26
C ASN A 464 3.19 4.94 3.31
N TYR A 465 2.41 4.02 3.88
CA TYR A 465 2.81 2.63 4.11
C TYR A 465 1.55 1.74 4.16
N GLY A 466 1.56 0.63 3.42
CA GLY A 466 0.41 -0.26 3.22
C GLY A 466 -0.47 0.10 2.01
N VAL A 467 -1.73 -0.37 2.02
CA VAL A 467 -2.63 -0.40 0.85
C VAL A 467 -2.89 0.97 0.20
N SER A 468 -2.71 2.06 0.94
CA SER A 468 -2.98 3.44 0.53
C SER A 468 -1.76 4.18 -0.03
N ALA A 469 -0.59 3.51 -0.11
CA ALA A 469 0.63 4.10 -0.62
C ALA A 469 0.57 4.31 -2.14
N GLN A 470 1.34 5.29 -2.65
CA GLN A 470 1.35 5.66 -4.07
C GLN A 470 1.97 4.56 -4.92
N LYS A 471 1.18 3.92 -5.78
CA LYS A 471 1.66 2.92 -6.76
C LYS A 471 1.71 3.56 -8.15
N PRO A 472 2.75 3.29 -8.97
CA PRO A 472 2.80 3.78 -10.33
C PRO A 472 1.58 3.31 -11.13
N ASP A 473 1.27 4.03 -12.20
CA ASP A 473 0.23 3.65 -13.14
C ASP A 473 0.57 2.33 -13.85
N LEU A 474 -0.47 1.66 -14.34
CA LEU A 474 -0.29 0.49 -15.20
C LEU A 474 0.47 0.88 -16.49
N SER A 475 1.21 -0.08 -17.06
CA SER A 475 1.81 0.10 -18.39
C SER A 475 0.74 0.31 -19.45
N GLU A 476 1.07 1.03 -20.53
CA GLU A 476 0.12 1.41 -21.58
C GLU A 476 -0.59 0.21 -22.22
N SER A 477 0.15 -0.88 -22.47
CA SER A 477 -0.40 -2.11 -23.04
C SER A 477 -1.40 -2.79 -22.09
N THR A 478 -1.08 -2.86 -20.79
CA THR A 478 -1.96 -3.45 -19.78
C THR A 478 -3.19 -2.58 -19.52
N PHE A 479 -3.01 -1.26 -19.54
CA PHE A 479 -4.08 -0.29 -19.37
C PHE A 479 -5.10 -0.39 -20.52
N SER A 480 -4.62 -0.48 -21.76
CA SER A 480 -5.46 -0.64 -22.96
C SER A 480 -6.28 -1.94 -22.93
N GLN A 481 -5.65 -3.07 -22.61
CA GLN A 481 -6.34 -4.36 -22.46
C GLN A 481 -7.43 -4.32 -21.38
N LYS A 482 -7.15 -3.71 -20.22
CA LYS A 482 -8.16 -3.56 -19.14
C LYS A 482 -9.30 -2.62 -19.54
N LYS A 483 -9.02 -1.58 -20.33
CA LYS A 483 -10.03 -0.66 -20.84
C LYS A 483 -11.00 -1.38 -21.77
N GLU A 484 -10.49 -2.16 -22.73
CA GLU A 484 -11.31 -2.98 -23.63
C GLU A 484 -12.14 -4.01 -22.88
N TRP A 485 -11.52 -4.71 -21.92
CA TRP A 485 -12.23 -5.66 -21.07
C TRP A 485 -13.38 -4.99 -20.31
N LEU A 486 -13.16 -3.83 -19.69
CA LEU A 486 -14.21 -3.11 -18.96
C LEU A 486 -15.34 -2.66 -19.89
N LEU A 487 -15.03 -2.19 -21.10
CA LEU A 487 -16.05 -1.86 -22.11
C LEU A 487 -16.84 -3.10 -22.55
N SER A 488 -16.19 -4.26 -22.68
CA SER A 488 -16.91 -5.50 -23.00
C SER A 488 -17.90 -5.90 -21.89
N THR A 489 -17.58 -5.63 -20.62
CA THR A 489 -18.49 -5.91 -19.48
C THR A 489 -19.69 -4.97 -19.37
N LEU A 490 -19.69 -3.86 -20.11
CA LEU A 490 -20.83 -2.92 -20.14
C LEU A 490 -21.88 -3.32 -21.17
N ARG A 491 -21.52 -4.16 -22.14
CA ARG A 491 -22.42 -4.63 -23.19
C ARG A 491 -23.42 -5.62 -22.60
N LEU A 492 -24.68 -5.29 -22.74
CA LEU A 492 -25.84 -6.01 -22.22
C LEU A 492 -26.88 -6.18 -23.33
N SER A 493 -27.61 -7.29 -23.30
CA SER A 493 -28.79 -7.50 -24.15
C SER A 493 -30.01 -6.71 -23.63
N ASP A 494 -31.05 -6.59 -24.46
CA ASP A 494 -32.29 -5.93 -24.08
C ASP A 494 -32.99 -6.65 -22.92
N GLU A 495 -32.90 -7.98 -22.85
CA GLU A 495 -33.41 -8.78 -21.74
C GLU A 495 -32.64 -8.49 -20.44
N GLU A 496 -31.31 -8.41 -20.50
CA GLU A 496 -30.46 -8.11 -19.34
C GLU A 496 -30.71 -6.70 -18.82
N MET A 497 -30.90 -5.72 -19.70
CA MET A 497 -31.25 -4.35 -19.32
C MET A 497 -32.61 -4.28 -18.60
N LYS A 498 -33.61 -5.00 -19.10
CA LYS A 498 -34.94 -5.10 -18.44
C LYS A 498 -34.86 -5.82 -17.10
N ASP A 499 -34.03 -6.86 -16.98
CA ASP A 499 -33.80 -7.56 -15.72
C ASP A 499 -33.11 -6.68 -14.67
N ILE A 500 -32.11 -5.89 -15.08
CA ILE A 500 -31.44 -4.91 -14.21
C ILE A 500 -32.44 -3.87 -13.71
N GLU A 501 -33.28 -3.32 -14.59
CA GLU A 501 -34.32 -2.36 -14.21
C GLU A 501 -35.22 -2.95 -13.11
N ARG A 502 -35.78 -4.14 -13.33
CA ARG A 502 -36.66 -4.81 -12.35
C ARG A 502 -35.97 -5.10 -11.02
N LYS A 503 -34.74 -5.62 -11.05
CA LYS A 503 -33.95 -5.94 -9.84
C LYS A 503 -33.47 -4.69 -9.08
N THR A 504 -33.60 -3.52 -9.68
CA THR A 504 -33.15 -2.25 -9.10
C THR A 504 -34.28 -1.28 -8.76
N ILE A 505 -35.54 -1.74 -8.76
CA ILE A 505 -36.74 -0.97 -8.36
C ILE A 505 -36.59 -0.34 -6.97
N ASN A 506 -35.93 -1.02 -6.03
CA ASN A 506 -35.70 -0.48 -4.68
C ASN A 506 -34.53 0.54 -4.60
N GLN A 507 -34.02 0.95 -5.76
CA GLN A 507 -33.03 2.01 -6.00
C GLN A 507 -31.89 2.05 -4.98
N ARG A 508 -31.88 3.06 -4.09
CA ARG A 508 -30.81 3.32 -3.12
C ARG A 508 -30.58 2.16 -2.14
N THR A 509 -31.57 1.31 -1.91
CA THR A 509 -31.39 0.12 -1.06
C THR A 509 -30.81 -1.07 -1.83
N SER A 510 -30.91 -1.08 -3.17
CA SER A 510 -30.36 -2.12 -4.04
C SER A 510 -28.84 -1.98 -4.22
N PRO A 511 -28.03 -3.00 -3.85
CA PRO A 511 -26.59 -3.01 -4.12
C PRO A 511 -26.28 -3.04 -5.62
N LEU A 512 -27.08 -3.76 -6.40
CA LEU A 512 -26.95 -3.84 -7.86
C LEU A 512 -27.11 -2.45 -8.49
N TRP A 513 -28.11 -1.68 -8.05
CA TRP A 513 -28.34 -0.31 -8.51
C TRP A 513 -27.11 0.58 -8.28
N LYS A 514 -26.46 0.47 -7.11
CA LYS A 514 -25.25 1.24 -6.79
C LYS A 514 -24.08 0.86 -7.69
N GLU A 515 -23.88 -0.43 -7.94
CA GLU A 515 -22.75 -0.91 -8.74
C GLU A 515 -22.92 -0.56 -10.22
N GLU A 516 -24.11 -0.74 -10.79
CA GLU A 516 -24.38 -0.38 -12.18
C GLU A 516 -24.26 1.12 -12.43
N ARG A 517 -24.66 1.96 -11.45
CA ARG A 517 -24.47 3.42 -11.47
C ARG A 517 -23.02 3.86 -11.27
N ARG A 518 -22.17 3.03 -10.66
CA ARG A 518 -20.73 3.29 -10.50
C ARG A 518 -20.01 3.17 -11.84
N LYS A 519 -20.44 2.22 -12.68
CA LYS A 519 -19.86 1.92 -13.99
C LYS A 519 -20.28 2.91 -15.11
N ARG A 520 -21.40 3.62 -14.92
CA ARG A 520 -22.08 4.45 -15.95
C ARG A 520 -22.26 5.90 -15.52
N LEU A 521 -22.33 6.84 -16.46
CA LEU A 521 -22.79 8.20 -16.15
C LEU A 521 -24.30 8.19 -15.93
N THR A 522 -24.74 8.84 -14.88
CA THR A 522 -26.16 8.87 -14.50
C THR A 522 -26.77 10.24 -14.75
N ALA A 523 -28.05 10.31 -15.12
CA ALA A 523 -28.72 11.55 -15.49
C ALA A 523 -28.56 12.70 -14.48
N SER A 524 -28.52 12.39 -13.18
CA SER A 524 -28.28 13.36 -12.10
C SER A 524 -26.89 14.04 -12.16
N ASP A 525 -25.93 13.48 -12.90
CA ASP A 525 -24.59 14.04 -13.10
C ASP A 525 -24.51 14.88 -14.39
N PHE A 526 -25.48 14.77 -15.30
CA PHE A 526 -25.37 15.31 -16.66
C PHE A 526 -25.29 16.83 -16.68
N GLY A 527 -26.08 17.53 -15.87
CA GLY A 527 -26.02 19.00 -15.77
C GLY A 527 -24.64 19.51 -15.35
N ALA A 528 -24.05 18.89 -14.34
CA ALA A 528 -22.72 19.25 -13.84
C ALA A 528 -21.62 19.00 -14.90
N ILE A 529 -21.76 17.94 -15.70
CA ILE A 529 -20.82 17.63 -16.79
C ILE A 529 -21.00 18.59 -17.96
N CYS A 530 -22.24 18.81 -18.41
CA CYS A 530 -22.54 19.63 -19.58
C CYS A 530 -22.24 21.12 -19.36
N LYS A 531 -22.35 21.60 -18.13
CA LYS A 531 -22.02 23.00 -17.76
C LYS A 531 -20.59 23.20 -17.29
N LYS A 532 -19.80 22.13 -17.21
CA LYS A 532 -18.38 22.20 -16.83
C LYS A 532 -17.61 23.08 -17.82
N LEU A 533 -16.85 24.04 -17.31
CA LEU A 533 -15.95 24.84 -18.14
C LEU A 533 -14.79 23.97 -18.67
N PRO A 534 -14.23 24.29 -19.86
CA PRO A 534 -13.14 23.51 -20.46
C PRO A 534 -11.94 23.34 -19.52
N HIS A 535 -11.54 24.40 -18.80
CA HIS A 535 -10.37 24.42 -17.90
C HIS A 535 -10.65 23.87 -16.49
N THR A 536 -11.89 23.59 -16.11
CA THR A 536 -12.20 23.01 -14.79
C THR A 536 -11.74 21.55 -14.76
N SER A 537 -11.15 21.06 -13.65
CA SER A 537 -10.77 19.65 -13.53
C SER A 537 -11.99 18.72 -13.46
N CYS A 538 -11.88 17.50 -14.00
CA CYS A 538 -12.91 16.46 -13.82
C CYS A 538 -12.88 15.78 -12.43
N GLU A 539 -11.83 16.04 -11.63
CA GLU A 539 -11.57 15.39 -10.35
C GLU A 539 -12.74 15.52 -9.36
N GLY A 540 -13.35 16.71 -9.25
CA GLY A 540 -14.46 16.94 -8.31
C GLY A 540 -15.69 16.08 -8.60
N ILE A 541 -16.07 15.96 -9.87
CA ILE A 541 -17.21 15.16 -10.32
C ILE A 541 -16.92 13.66 -10.10
N ILE A 542 -15.72 13.20 -10.47
CA ILE A 542 -15.34 11.79 -10.30
C ILE A 542 -15.26 11.41 -8.82
N LYS A 543 -14.68 12.28 -7.97
CA LYS A 543 -14.64 12.06 -6.52
C LYS A 543 -16.04 11.93 -5.93
N LYS A 544 -16.96 12.84 -6.30
CA LYS A 544 -18.35 12.79 -5.86
C LYS A 544 -19.04 11.49 -6.29
N LYS A 545 -18.79 11.03 -7.52
CA LYS A 545 -19.43 9.84 -8.09
C LYS A 545 -18.88 8.51 -7.55
N LEU A 546 -17.56 8.36 -7.47
CA LEU A 546 -16.92 7.06 -7.17
C LEU A 546 -16.57 6.86 -5.69
N TYR A 547 -16.31 7.96 -4.96
CA TYR A 547 -15.66 7.86 -3.64
C TYR A 547 -16.39 8.60 -2.51
N SER A 548 -17.40 9.41 -2.82
CA SER A 548 -18.17 10.15 -1.82
C SER A 548 -19.38 9.35 -1.35
N HIS A 549 -19.64 9.42 -0.03
CA HIS A 549 -20.86 8.91 0.61
C HIS A 549 -21.62 10.02 1.34
N PHE A 550 -21.47 11.27 0.89
CA PHE A 550 -22.04 12.44 1.55
C PHE A 550 -23.58 12.35 1.64
N ARG A 551 -24.12 12.55 2.85
CA ARG A 551 -25.55 12.75 3.12
C ARG A 551 -25.73 14.12 3.77
N SER A 552 -26.66 14.92 3.25
CA SER A 552 -27.11 16.16 3.87
C SER A 552 -28.52 16.01 4.41
N SER A 553 -28.88 16.80 5.42
CA SER A 553 -30.25 16.88 5.95
C SER A 553 -31.31 17.11 4.86
N ALA A 554 -30.99 17.94 3.86
CA ALA A 554 -31.87 18.17 2.71
C ALA A 554 -32.12 16.91 1.84
N MET A 555 -31.16 15.99 1.76
CA MET A 555 -31.32 14.73 1.00
C MET A 555 -32.16 13.72 1.78
N GLU A 556 -32.00 13.66 3.10
CA GLU A 556 -32.82 12.81 3.97
C GLU A 556 -34.27 13.30 4.00
N TYR A 557 -34.48 14.62 4.06
CA TYR A 557 -35.80 15.23 3.94
C TYR A 557 -36.48 14.88 2.60
N GLY A 558 -35.73 14.99 1.49
CA GLY A 558 -36.27 14.63 0.17
C GLY A 558 -36.69 13.16 0.11
N GLU A 559 -35.83 12.26 0.61
CA GLU A 559 -36.08 10.81 0.64
C GLU A 559 -37.30 10.45 1.50
N SER A 560 -37.52 11.11 2.64
CA SER A 560 -38.65 10.79 3.51
C SER A 560 -40.01 11.27 2.98
N HIS A 561 -40.04 12.30 2.14
CA HIS A 561 -41.28 12.89 1.62
C HIS A 561 -41.54 12.56 0.14
N GLU A 562 -40.64 11.83 -0.53
CA GLU A 562 -40.81 11.43 -1.94
C GLU A 562 -42.09 10.62 -2.14
N GLY A 563 -42.39 9.67 -1.25
CA GLY A 563 -43.60 8.86 -1.32
C GLY A 563 -44.89 9.66 -1.12
N GLU A 564 -44.89 10.67 -0.24
CA GLU A 564 -46.03 11.59 -0.07
C GLU A 564 -46.24 12.46 -1.30
N ALA A 565 -45.14 12.96 -1.87
CA ALA A 565 -45.18 13.80 -3.06
C ALA A 565 -45.66 13.04 -4.30
N LEU A 566 -45.25 11.78 -4.48
CA LEU A 566 -45.74 10.91 -5.55
C LEU A 566 -47.23 10.61 -5.40
N LYS A 567 -47.71 10.25 -4.19
CA LYS A 567 -49.15 10.05 -3.94
C LYS A 567 -49.98 11.30 -4.18
N SER A 568 -49.47 12.46 -3.75
CA SER A 568 -50.12 13.75 -4.02
C SER A 568 -50.22 14.03 -5.51
N LEU A 569 -49.23 13.61 -6.29
CA LEU A 569 -49.22 13.78 -7.75
C LEU A 569 -50.15 12.78 -8.45
N GLU A 570 -50.19 11.52 -8.01
CA GLU A 570 -51.15 10.51 -8.52
C GLU A 570 -52.59 11.02 -8.40
N ASN A 571 -52.95 11.56 -7.23
CA ASN A 571 -54.27 12.13 -6.98
C ASN A 571 -54.56 13.38 -7.84
N ALA A 572 -53.56 14.22 -8.07
CA ALA A 572 -53.72 15.45 -8.86
C ALA A 572 -53.84 15.20 -10.37
N LEU A 573 -53.12 14.19 -10.89
CA LEU A 573 -53.14 13.82 -12.30
C LEU A 573 -54.23 12.81 -12.65
N GLY A 574 -54.76 12.07 -11.67
CA GLY A 574 -55.64 10.91 -11.92
C GLY A 574 -54.93 9.76 -12.64
N LEU A 575 -53.59 9.73 -12.61
CA LEU A 575 -52.75 8.75 -13.29
C LEU A 575 -51.97 7.92 -12.27
N LYS A 576 -51.84 6.61 -12.53
CA LYS A 576 -51.10 5.69 -11.66
C LYS A 576 -49.60 5.77 -11.94
N ILE A 577 -48.81 6.08 -10.93
CA ILE A 577 -47.36 6.17 -11.02
C ILE A 577 -46.75 4.83 -10.58
N ARG A 578 -46.03 4.18 -11.50
CA ARG A 578 -45.35 2.91 -11.23
C ARG A 578 -43.90 3.15 -10.78
N PRO A 579 -43.41 2.45 -9.74
CA PRO A 579 -42.01 2.52 -9.37
C PRO A 579 -41.14 1.88 -10.46
N CYS A 580 -39.89 2.33 -10.57
CA CYS A 580 -38.94 1.80 -11.54
C CYS A 580 -37.51 1.81 -11.02
N GLY A 581 -36.67 1.00 -11.66
CA GLY A 581 -35.25 0.88 -11.34
C GLY A 581 -34.34 1.69 -12.26
N LEU A 582 -33.14 1.17 -12.47
CA LEU A 582 -32.12 1.75 -13.33
C LEU A 582 -32.37 1.36 -14.79
N PHE A 583 -32.64 2.35 -15.63
CA PHE A 583 -32.61 2.22 -17.08
C PHE A 583 -31.20 2.43 -17.60
N ILE A 584 -30.79 1.59 -18.55
CA ILE A 584 -29.52 1.70 -19.27
C ILE A 584 -29.86 2.10 -20.70
N HIS A 585 -29.12 3.06 -21.26
CA HIS A 585 -29.40 3.53 -22.61
C HIS A 585 -29.13 2.39 -23.61
N PRO A 586 -30.07 2.05 -24.50
CA PRO A 586 -29.97 0.84 -25.34
C PRO A 586 -28.73 0.83 -26.25
N LYS A 587 -28.45 1.96 -26.90
CA LYS A 587 -27.26 2.16 -27.75
C LYS A 587 -26.01 2.60 -26.99
N LEU A 588 -26.15 3.55 -26.07
CA LEU A 588 -25.03 4.18 -25.34
C LEU A 588 -24.95 3.63 -23.92
N GLN A 589 -24.68 2.34 -23.77
CA GLN A 589 -24.81 1.62 -22.50
C GLN A 589 -23.85 2.08 -21.38
N TYR A 590 -22.96 3.04 -21.65
CA TYR A 590 -22.20 3.78 -20.63
C TYR A 590 -23.03 4.87 -19.93
N LEU A 591 -24.28 5.11 -20.36
CA LEU A 591 -25.25 6.05 -19.81
C LEU A 591 -26.41 5.31 -19.15
N ALA A 592 -26.89 5.84 -18.02
CA ALA A 592 -28.01 5.27 -17.28
C ALA A 592 -28.84 6.36 -16.59
N ALA A 593 -30.07 6.02 -16.21
CA ALA A 593 -30.99 6.94 -15.54
C ALA A 593 -31.93 6.17 -14.61
N THR A 594 -32.39 6.84 -13.56
CA THR A 594 -33.42 6.34 -12.66
C THR A 594 -34.40 7.50 -12.49
N PRO A 595 -35.58 7.43 -13.14
CA PRO A 595 -36.70 8.32 -12.82
C PRO A 595 -37.27 8.02 -11.44
N ASP A 596 -38.01 8.97 -10.87
CA ASP A 596 -38.70 8.77 -9.59
C ASP A 596 -39.98 7.94 -9.78
N GLY A 597 -40.57 7.96 -10.99
CA GLY A 597 -41.70 7.10 -11.36
C GLY A 597 -41.98 7.04 -12.86
N LEU A 598 -42.81 6.08 -13.27
CA LEU A 598 -43.29 5.90 -14.64
C LEU A 598 -44.80 6.17 -14.72
N VAL A 599 -45.23 6.87 -15.76
CA VAL A 599 -46.65 7.19 -16.01
C VAL A 599 -46.91 7.07 -17.51
N ASP A 600 -47.83 6.19 -17.93
CA ASP A 600 -48.13 5.94 -19.35
C ASP A 600 -46.87 5.87 -20.24
N ASP A 601 -46.74 6.81 -21.19
CA ASP A 601 -45.58 6.98 -22.10
C ASP A 601 -44.57 8.05 -21.63
N GLY A 602 -44.68 8.47 -20.39
CA GLY A 602 -43.80 9.43 -19.74
C GLY A 602 -43.16 8.92 -18.44
N ILE A 603 -42.44 9.84 -17.79
CA ILE A 603 -41.77 9.65 -16.51
C ILE A 603 -42.13 10.77 -15.53
N VAL A 604 -41.79 10.57 -14.27
CA VAL A 604 -41.97 11.56 -13.21
C VAL A 604 -40.62 11.83 -12.53
N GLU A 605 -40.33 13.11 -12.28
CA GLU A 605 -39.19 13.57 -11.49
C GLU A 605 -39.71 14.53 -10.42
N VAL A 606 -39.57 14.15 -9.15
CA VAL A 606 -40.07 14.90 -8.00
C VAL A 606 -38.92 15.53 -7.23
N LYS A 607 -39.11 16.77 -6.77
CA LYS A 607 -38.17 17.48 -5.90
C LYS A 607 -38.90 18.02 -4.67
N CYS A 608 -38.41 17.61 -3.50
CA CYS A 608 -38.89 18.05 -2.19
C CYS A 608 -37.83 18.91 -1.48
N PRO A 609 -37.65 20.20 -1.84
CA PRO A 609 -36.60 21.05 -1.26
C PRO A 609 -36.93 21.44 0.18
N ALA A 610 -36.10 20.99 1.14
CA ALA A 610 -36.27 21.28 2.57
C ALA A 610 -36.36 22.78 2.91
N SER A 611 -35.65 23.65 2.17
CA SER A 611 -35.69 25.11 2.36
C SER A 611 -37.02 25.78 2.00
N CYS A 612 -37.92 25.04 1.34
CA CYS A 612 -39.21 25.51 0.87
C CYS A 612 -40.38 24.74 1.50
N GLN A 613 -40.14 23.92 2.54
CA GLN A 613 -41.15 23.02 3.09
C GLN A 613 -42.43 23.75 3.55
N ASP A 614 -42.31 24.97 4.09
CA ASP A 614 -43.40 25.71 4.75
C ASP A 614 -43.96 26.86 3.90
N ILE A 615 -43.55 26.96 2.63
CA ILE A 615 -44.01 27.99 1.67
C ILE A 615 -44.62 27.34 0.43
N THR A 616 -45.47 28.06 -0.30
CA THR A 616 -46.04 27.54 -1.55
C THR A 616 -44.97 27.48 -2.66
N PRO A 617 -45.12 26.62 -3.68
CA PRO A 617 -44.18 26.57 -4.80
C PRO A 617 -44.01 27.91 -5.53
N ASN A 618 -45.10 28.68 -5.70
CA ASN A 618 -45.05 30.01 -6.33
C ASN A 618 -44.27 31.02 -5.47
N GLN A 619 -44.40 30.96 -4.15
CA GLN A 619 -43.57 31.76 -3.23
C GLN A 619 -42.09 31.35 -3.30
N ALA A 620 -41.80 30.04 -3.41
CA ALA A 620 -40.43 29.56 -3.53
C ALA A 620 -39.72 30.04 -4.81
N ILE A 621 -40.46 30.15 -5.93
CA ILE A 621 -39.96 30.71 -7.18
C ILE A 621 -39.74 32.22 -7.04
N SER A 622 -40.72 32.95 -6.49
CA SER A 622 -40.66 34.40 -6.31
C SER A 622 -39.52 34.83 -5.39
N LEU A 623 -39.30 34.08 -4.30
CA LEU A 623 -38.18 34.28 -3.36
C LEU A 623 -36.84 33.75 -3.87
N LYS A 624 -36.78 33.24 -5.13
CA LYS A 624 -35.58 32.65 -5.74
C LYS A 624 -34.97 31.50 -4.91
N LYS A 625 -35.78 30.82 -4.10
CA LYS A 625 -35.36 29.64 -3.32
C LYS A 625 -35.32 28.37 -4.17
N PHE A 626 -36.03 28.33 -5.30
CA PHE A 626 -36.01 27.23 -6.26
C PHE A 626 -35.86 27.76 -7.70
N LEU A 627 -34.68 27.59 -8.30
CA LEU A 627 -34.25 28.28 -9.52
C LEU A 627 -34.54 27.51 -10.83
N PHE A 628 -35.37 26.48 -10.75
CA PHE A 628 -35.78 25.72 -11.94
C PHE A 628 -36.73 26.52 -12.83
N TRP A 629 -37.60 27.33 -12.24
CA TRP A 629 -38.41 28.29 -12.97
C TRP A 629 -37.84 29.70 -12.82
N LYS A 630 -37.94 30.51 -13.88
CA LYS A 630 -37.54 31.91 -13.93
C LYS A 630 -38.75 32.78 -14.19
N ILE A 631 -38.80 33.93 -13.55
CA ILE A 631 -39.80 34.97 -13.82
C ILE A 631 -39.16 35.94 -14.82
N ASP A 632 -39.81 36.18 -15.95
CA ASP A 632 -39.37 37.15 -16.95
C ASP A 632 -39.72 38.60 -16.55
N ARG A 633 -39.39 39.57 -17.41
CA ARG A 633 -39.66 40.99 -17.14
C ARG A 633 -41.17 41.32 -17.12
N PHE A 634 -42.01 40.45 -17.65
CA PHE A 634 -43.46 40.59 -17.72
C PHE A 634 -44.20 39.79 -16.63
N GLY A 635 -43.46 39.16 -15.70
CA GLY A 635 -44.03 38.37 -14.62
C GLY A 635 -44.40 36.94 -15.00
N GLN A 636 -44.09 36.47 -16.21
CA GLN A 636 -44.40 35.11 -16.64
C GLN A 636 -43.33 34.12 -16.17
N ILE A 637 -43.76 32.92 -15.81
CA ILE A 637 -42.92 31.85 -15.28
C ILE A 637 -42.50 30.92 -16.42
N HIS A 638 -41.20 30.81 -16.67
CA HIS A 638 -40.61 29.95 -17.70
C HIS A 638 -39.63 28.93 -17.13
N VAL A 639 -39.48 27.78 -17.78
CA VAL A 639 -38.50 26.76 -17.39
C VAL A 639 -37.07 27.23 -17.70
N ASN A 640 -36.18 27.08 -16.72
CA ASN A 640 -34.76 27.36 -16.90
C ASN A 640 -34.05 26.17 -17.55
N THR A 641 -33.94 26.18 -18.88
CA THR A 641 -33.27 25.13 -19.67
C THR A 641 -31.77 24.97 -19.36
N ASN A 642 -31.16 25.95 -18.68
CA ASN A 642 -29.77 25.87 -18.21
C ASN A 642 -29.63 25.31 -16.78
N HIS A 643 -30.73 24.89 -16.13
CA HIS A 643 -30.71 24.32 -14.79
C HIS A 643 -30.28 22.84 -14.80
N ASP A 644 -29.58 22.37 -13.75
CA ASP A 644 -29.11 20.96 -13.68
C ASP A 644 -30.24 19.94 -13.83
N TYR A 645 -31.40 20.22 -13.23
CA TYR A 645 -32.59 19.39 -13.35
C TYR A 645 -33.13 19.29 -14.78
N PHE A 646 -32.97 20.32 -15.63
CA PHE A 646 -33.41 20.22 -17.02
C PHE A 646 -32.55 19.22 -17.79
N TYR A 647 -31.22 19.28 -17.61
CA TYR A 647 -30.30 18.28 -18.14
C TYR A 647 -30.57 16.88 -17.58
N GLN A 648 -30.94 16.77 -16.31
CA GLN A 648 -31.32 15.49 -15.71
C GLN A 648 -32.58 14.91 -16.37
N VAL A 649 -33.63 15.72 -16.54
CA VAL A 649 -34.89 15.31 -17.17
C VAL A 649 -34.68 14.91 -18.63
N GLN A 650 -34.01 15.74 -19.43
CA GLN A 650 -33.70 15.40 -20.83
C GLN A 650 -32.85 14.13 -20.93
N GLY A 651 -31.92 13.95 -19.99
CA GLY A 651 -31.13 12.72 -19.88
C GLY A 651 -31.96 11.49 -19.52
N GLN A 652 -32.91 11.61 -18.59
CA GLN A 652 -33.83 10.53 -18.26
C GLN A 652 -34.68 10.15 -19.47
N LEU A 653 -35.31 11.12 -20.13
CA LEU A 653 -36.15 10.90 -21.32
C LEU A 653 -35.40 10.19 -22.45
N GLN A 654 -34.16 10.58 -22.68
CA GLN A 654 -33.33 9.92 -23.69
C GLN A 654 -32.98 8.48 -23.30
N VAL A 655 -32.60 8.24 -22.04
CA VAL A 655 -32.17 6.91 -21.57
C VAL A 655 -33.35 5.94 -21.48
N THR A 656 -34.54 6.41 -21.09
CA THR A 656 -35.75 5.59 -20.98
C THR A 656 -36.53 5.47 -22.28
N GLU A 657 -36.15 6.24 -23.30
CA GLU A 657 -36.86 6.39 -24.58
C GLU A 657 -38.33 6.83 -24.42
N LYS A 658 -38.60 7.67 -23.43
CA LYS A 658 -39.94 8.21 -23.12
C LYS A 658 -40.15 9.60 -23.72
N GLU A 659 -41.41 9.98 -23.94
CA GLU A 659 -41.75 11.20 -24.68
C GLU A 659 -41.74 12.46 -23.81
N TYR A 660 -42.18 12.35 -22.55
CA TYR A 660 -42.30 13.48 -21.65
C TYR A 660 -42.05 13.13 -20.19
N CYS A 661 -41.72 14.14 -19.41
CA CYS A 661 -41.54 14.06 -17.96
C CYS A 661 -42.45 15.06 -17.27
N PHE A 662 -43.17 14.63 -16.24
CA PHE A 662 -43.74 15.54 -15.26
C PHE A 662 -42.67 15.88 -14.23
N PHE A 663 -42.15 17.10 -14.33
CA PHE A 663 -41.23 17.65 -13.34
C PHE A 663 -42.03 18.35 -12.25
N VAL A 664 -41.88 17.90 -11.00
CA VAL A 664 -42.73 18.34 -9.89
C VAL A 664 -41.90 18.88 -8.74
N MET A 665 -42.24 20.08 -8.29
CA MET A 665 -41.80 20.60 -7.01
C MET A 665 -42.92 20.42 -5.98
N TRP A 666 -42.62 19.69 -4.91
CA TRP A 666 -43.56 19.45 -3.82
C TRP A 666 -43.12 20.15 -2.53
N THR A 667 -44.09 20.71 -1.82
CA THR A 667 -43.96 21.36 -0.50
C THR A 667 -45.15 20.94 0.37
N LYS A 668 -45.09 21.17 1.69
CA LYS A 668 -46.24 20.89 2.58
C LYS A 668 -47.44 21.80 2.31
N LYS A 669 -47.26 22.87 1.51
CA LYS A 669 -48.28 23.85 1.14
C LYS A 669 -48.80 23.69 -0.29
N GLY A 670 -48.41 22.63 -1.00
CA GLY A 670 -48.88 22.31 -2.36
C GLY A 670 -47.75 21.91 -3.31
N CYS A 671 -48.12 21.60 -4.56
CA CYS A 671 -47.19 21.21 -5.63
C CYS A 671 -47.30 22.13 -6.86
N LYS A 672 -46.21 22.24 -7.61
CA LYS A 672 -46.19 22.84 -8.95
C LYS A 672 -45.57 21.82 -9.90
N MET A 673 -46.21 21.62 -11.04
CA MET A 673 -45.76 20.68 -12.06
C MET A 673 -45.52 21.39 -13.39
N GLU A 674 -44.63 20.81 -14.19
CA GLU A 674 -44.34 21.19 -15.57
C GLU A 674 -44.23 19.93 -16.42
N LYS A 675 -44.87 19.90 -17.59
CA LYS A 675 -44.72 18.80 -18.55
C LYS A 675 -43.61 19.15 -19.53
N ILE A 676 -42.50 18.42 -19.46
CA ILE A 676 -41.29 18.65 -20.28
C ILE A 676 -41.21 17.55 -21.32
N PHE A 677 -41.19 17.92 -22.60
CA PHE A 677 -41.02 16.98 -23.71
C PHE A 677 -39.56 16.69 -24.00
N ARG A 678 -39.31 15.50 -24.56
CA ARG A 678 -37.99 15.07 -25.03
C ARG A 678 -37.52 15.97 -26.16
N ASP A 679 -36.34 16.54 -26.00
CA ASP A 679 -35.70 17.43 -26.96
C ASP A 679 -34.45 16.74 -27.53
N ASN A 680 -34.60 16.13 -28.71
CA ASN A 680 -33.54 15.38 -29.37
C ASN A 680 -32.41 16.29 -29.88
N ASP A 681 -32.71 17.53 -30.25
CA ASP A 681 -31.71 18.49 -30.73
C ASP A 681 -30.86 18.99 -29.56
N PHE A 682 -31.49 19.32 -28.43
CA PHE A 682 -30.79 19.65 -27.19
C PHE A 682 -29.90 18.48 -26.71
N TRP A 683 -30.41 17.25 -26.76
CA TRP A 683 -29.61 16.06 -26.43
C TRP A 683 -28.37 15.95 -27.31
N ARG A 684 -28.55 15.97 -28.64
CA ARG A 684 -27.45 15.80 -29.60
C ARG A 684 -26.42 16.92 -29.49
N ASP A 685 -26.88 18.18 -29.43
CA ASP A 685 -25.99 19.33 -29.61
C ASP A 685 -25.42 19.90 -28.31
N LYS A 686 -26.14 19.75 -27.18
CA LYS A 686 -25.68 20.29 -25.88
C LYS A 686 -25.21 19.22 -24.91
N MET A 687 -25.76 18.01 -24.97
CA MET A 687 -25.48 16.96 -23.98
C MET A 687 -24.48 15.92 -24.48
N LEU A 688 -24.82 15.18 -25.53
CA LEU A 688 -24.05 14.02 -25.99
C LEU A 688 -22.59 14.38 -26.33
N LYS A 689 -22.38 15.49 -27.06
CA LYS A 689 -21.06 16.05 -27.38
C LYS A 689 -20.15 16.29 -26.17
N LYS A 690 -20.71 16.41 -24.97
CA LYS A 690 -19.95 16.61 -23.71
C LYS A 690 -19.90 15.35 -22.85
N LEU A 691 -20.99 14.56 -22.81
CA LEU A 691 -21.08 13.36 -21.99
C LEU A 691 -20.15 12.25 -22.49
N GLU A 692 -20.06 12.05 -23.80
CA GLU A 692 -19.25 10.99 -24.40
C GLU A 692 -17.74 11.19 -24.14
N PRO A 693 -17.12 12.34 -24.47
CA PRO A 693 -15.71 12.56 -24.15
C PRO A 693 -15.42 12.47 -22.65
N PHE A 694 -16.35 12.91 -21.81
CA PHE A 694 -16.20 12.83 -20.36
C PHE A 694 -16.19 11.39 -19.86
N TYR A 695 -17.03 10.50 -20.42
CA TYR A 695 -17.00 9.08 -20.07
C TYR A 695 -15.64 8.47 -20.40
N PHE A 696 -15.24 8.53 -21.67
CA PHE A 696 -14.07 7.81 -22.18
C PHE A 696 -12.73 8.40 -21.71
N SER A 697 -12.67 9.70 -21.45
CA SER A 697 -11.41 10.39 -21.13
C SER A 697 -11.26 10.73 -19.64
N CYS A 698 -12.34 10.71 -18.86
CA CYS A 698 -12.31 11.05 -17.44
C CYS A 698 -12.74 9.87 -16.55
N LEU A 699 -13.97 9.36 -16.74
CA LEU A 699 -14.52 8.32 -15.86
C LEU A 699 -13.88 6.94 -16.10
N LEU A 700 -13.81 6.51 -17.35
CA LEU A 700 -13.31 5.20 -17.74
C LEU A 700 -11.84 4.98 -17.29
N PRO A 701 -10.90 5.94 -17.46
CA PRO A 701 -9.54 5.79 -16.94
C PRO A 701 -9.47 5.59 -15.43
N GLU A 702 -10.32 6.26 -14.65
CA GLU A 702 -10.36 6.08 -13.19
C GLU A 702 -11.02 4.75 -12.79
N LEU A 703 -11.94 4.21 -13.60
CA LEU A 703 -12.47 2.85 -13.40
C LEU A 703 -11.43 1.77 -13.75
N THR A 704 -10.60 2.00 -14.77
CA THR A 704 -9.58 1.05 -15.26
C THR A 704 -8.36 0.98 -14.34
N ASP A 705 -7.81 2.12 -13.93
CA ASP A 705 -6.66 2.20 -13.02
C ASP A 705 -6.83 3.32 -11.98
N PRO A 706 -7.59 3.08 -10.90
CA PRO A 706 -7.98 4.12 -9.94
C PRO A 706 -6.78 4.81 -9.29
N ARG A 707 -6.62 6.12 -9.44
CA ARG A 707 -5.55 6.91 -8.78
C ARG A 707 -5.94 7.39 -7.40
N TYR A 708 -7.23 7.70 -7.17
CA TYR A 708 -7.68 8.26 -5.89
C TYR A 708 -7.38 7.35 -4.67
N PRO A 709 -7.63 6.03 -4.70
CA PRO A 709 -7.29 5.13 -3.59
C PRO A 709 -5.79 4.98 -3.33
N ARG A 710 -4.95 5.33 -4.33
CA ARG A 710 -3.48 5.33 -4.27
C ARG A 710 -2.92 6.65 -3.75
N SER A 711 -3.75 7.57 -3.25
CA SER A 711 -3.31 8.91 -2.84
C SER A 711 -2.64 9.70 -3.98
N MET A 712 -3.11 9.51 -5.22
CA MET A 712 -2.68 10.23 -6.41
C MET A 712 -3.83 11.08 -6.98
N PRO A 713 -3.54 12.21 -7.64
CA PRO A 713 -4.57 13.01 -8.30
C PRO A 713 -5.22 12.24 -9.45
N ILE A 714 -6.54 12.39 -9.60
CA ILE A 714 -7.30 11.78 -10.70
C ILE A 714 -6.81 12.33 -12.04
N ARG A 715 -6.79 11.48 -13.08
CA ARG A 715 -6.35 11.87 -14.43
C ARG A 715 -7.27 12.94 -15.01
N ASN A 716 -6.70 14.08 -15.39
CA ASN A 716 -7.35 15.01 -16.30
C ASN A 716 -6.94 14.65 -17.74
N PRO A 717 -7.88 14.64 -18.71
CA PRO A 717 -7.56 14.50 -20.12
C PRO A 717 -6.74 15.68 -20.65
N ALA A 718 -5.98 15.43 -21.73
CA ALA A 718 -5.12 16.42 -22.39
C ALA A 718 -5.85 17.73 -22.70
N SER A 719 -7.08 17.66 -23.24
CA SER A 719 -7.91 18.83 -23.55
C SER A 719 -8.18 19.74 -22.34
N ILE A 720 -8.31 19.19 -21.12
CA ILE A 720 -8.47 19.98 -19.90
C ILE A 720 -7.13 20.61 -19.48
N LEU A 721 -6.03 19.87 -19.60
CA LEU A 721 -4.69 20.37 -19.27
C LEU A 721 -4.28 21.52 -20.21
N GLU A 722 -4.52 21.36 -21.51
CA GLU A 722 -4.31 22.41 -22.52
C GLU A 722 -5.16 23.65 -22.23
N ALA A 723 -6.46 23.48 -21.94
CA ALA A 723 -7.33 24.61 -21.58
C ALA A 723 -6.89 25.31 -20.28
N GLN A 724 -6.33 24.58 -19.31
CA GLN A 724 -5.74 25.14 -18.10
C GLN A 724 -4.46 25.92 -18.39
N GLU A 725 -3.62 25.44 -19.30
CA GLU A 725 -2.42 26.15 -19.75
C GLU A 725 -2.74 27.42 -20.53
N ILE A 726 -3.71 27.38 -21.45
CA ILE A 726 -4.15 28.55 -22.22
C ILE A 726 -4.68 29.64 -21.27
N LYS A 727 -5.53 29.25 -20.31
CA LYS A 727 -6.02 30.17 -19.27
C LYS A 727 -4.89 30.75 -18.42
N LYS A 728 -3.88 29.95 -18.05
CA LYS A 728 -2.70 30.43 -17.30
C LYS A 728 -1.86 31.42 -18.11
N LYS A 729 -1.80 31.27 -19.44
CA LYS A 729 -1.07 32.16 -20.35
C LYS A 729 -1.85 33.44 -20.71
N GLY A 730 -3.00 33.69 -20.08
CA GLY A 730 -3.77 34.93 -20.24
C GLY A 730 -4.40 35.12 -21.62
N LYS A 731 -4.37 34.11 -22.50
CA LYS A 731 -5.07 34.14 -23.79
C LYS A 731 -6.49 33.64 -23.56
N THR A 732 -7.48 34.50 -23.78
CA THR A 732 -8.89 34.13 -23.78
C THR A 732 -9.13 33.10 -24.89
N LEU A 733 -9.76 31.96 -24.52
CA LEU A 733 -10.25 30.93 -25.44
C LEU A 733 -11.45 31.42 -26.23
#